data_AF-A0A817ES11-F1
#
_entry.id   AF-A0A817ES11-F1
#
_cell.length_a   1.000
_cell.length_b   1.000
_cell.length_c   1.000
_cell.angle_alpha   90.00
_cell.angle_beta   90.00
_cell.angle_gamma   90.00
#
_symmetry.space_group_name_H-M   'P 1'
#
loop_
_entity.id
_entity.type
_entity.pdbx_description
1 polymer ?
#
loop_
_entity_poly.entity_id
_entity_poly.type
_entity_poly.pdbx_seq_one_letter_code
_entity_poly.pdbx_strand_id
1 'polypeptide(L)'
;MEVNKMNDIDNNDLPIIRVAGVPEHFNEPWRIGLEKNLFKNEGIDIEWYSVKEGTGSMINKLKSNEVDVIVALTEGLINDIANGSDIRLLGTYVQSPLVWSVSTGANSIYNSIEDLKGEKFGISRYQSGSHLMSCVLANQYGWKQSDLEFIVCHNFDNLRKSVNDNTTAAFIWEYFMQKPYYDKGEIRRIGQIITPWPCFMIASTTHLISKHLNDIKKMFIALEKACLLFQTNSIDSIKRISINYGLNEEDAKAWFDKVIITPTNTISESTIETTLDALKTAHLLNNENAISDPIRFIDTRFTKLTVDIKSMRLYNKPELLITLRNNLRVAGISKGPISYIDLLPYDQNHYYGTQVLDLAVNELKLNQYDQNSNWFIQIGSNLAGCARYLAGKYQLKVLAIELQNDLSQTASELTERCRLSNYVHHIAGNFLNVAEHLQENFYYGILSWITILHFNQNERIRLIDQSYRLLQENGFFYLEDFIRIGNISYDESIILEHDLYCKYLPTIDEYKSTTVKIAEYRRLLSHTHSVLVLTGAGISAESGIPTFRGAGGLWRQFKATQENFLLGLHRRAGTKNLIEMHGNLFMVECTSCQFIEENDARPICELLRNRASPDGNPSEIDEKDLPRCTKRRSLVRSHIVWFGEHIWDDALEKIQKEIQLCDLFIVAHIALAEAEANFEKKGKRFNVITQNVDDLKTKMASTTTGKIAEFRRLLSRAHSVLVLTGAGISAESGIPTFRGAGGLWRQYRATDLATATAFSRSPSLVWEFYHYRRELVRTKQPNKAHIALAEAEANFEKKGKRFNVITQNVDGLHRRAGTKNLIEMHGHLHYTYIFVKHNYFFYINSGNLFMVQCTSCGFIEENNSSPICESLRNRGLPDENGPDIDENDLPRCRKCKCLVRPHIVWFGERIWDDVLETIEKEIQLCDLFLVVGTSSVVYPAAGYASILAQKNIPIAEVNVETTPSTSIATYHFHGPAAQLLPQLLLSNINDE
;
A
#
# COMPACT_ATOMS: atom_id res chain seq x y z
N MET A 1 -16.16 -46.24 -7.29
CA MET A 1 -17.52 -46.79 -7.46
C MET A 1 -18.29 -46.48 -6.18
N GLU A 2 -19.05 -45.39 -6.20
CA GLU A 2 -20.31 -45.23 -5.45
C GLU A 2 -20.93 -43.93 -6.00
N VAL A 3 -21.53 -44.09 -7.18
CA VAL A 3 -22.51 -43.16 -7.73
C VAL A 3 -23.83 -43.82 -7.43
N ASN A 4 -24.67 -43.22 -6.58
CA ASN A 4 -26.12 -43.20 -6.82
C ASN A 4 -26.91 -42.37 -5.80
N LYS A 5 -27.81 -41.57 -6.38
CA LYS A 5 -29.07 -41.00 -5.86
C LYS A 5 -28.99 -39.73 -5.01
N MET A 6 -29.00 -38.59 -5.70
CA MET A 6 -29.82 -37.45 -5.29
C MET A 6 -30.65 -36.96 -6.50
N ASN A 7 -31.94 -37.31 -6.43
CA ASN A 7 -33.14 -36.70 -6.99
C ASN A 7 -33.10 -36.06 -8.39
N ASP A 8 -33.76 -36.71 -9.34
CA ASP A 8 -34.41 -36.06 -10.48
C ASP A 8 -35.40 -35.01 -9.95
N ILE A 9 -35.01 -33.74 -10.04
CA ILE A 9 -35.94 -32.61 -9.90
C ILE A 9 -36.74 -32.53 -11.19
N ASP A 10 -38.06 -32.55 -11.08
CA ASP A 10 -38.99 -32.40 -12.21
C ASP A 10 -38.67 -31.06 -12.91
N ASN A 11 -38.09 -31.13 -14.11
CA ASN A 11 -37.43 -30.01 -14.81
C ASN A 11 -38.40 -28.89 -15.30
N ASN A 12 -39.70 -28.97 -14.99
CA ASN A 12 -40.74 -28.11 -15.58
C ASN A 12 -41.17 -26.91 -14.73
N ASP A 13 -40.73 -26.77 -13.46
CA ASP A 13 -41.18 -25.71 -12.54
C ASP A 13 -40.05 -24.85 -11.92
N LEU A 14 -38.85 -24.84 -12.52
CA LEU A 14 -37.73 -24.04 -12.00
C LEU A 14 -37.95 -22.53 -12.23
N PRO A 15 -37.63 -21.65 -11.25
CA PRO A 15 -37.63 -20.21 -11.47
C PRO A 15 -36.67 -19.81 -12.60
N ILE A 16 -37.16 -19.07 -13.58
CA ILE A 16 -36.38 -18.61 -14.74
C ILE A 16 -35.83 -17.21 -14.47
N ILE A 17 -34.53 -17.00 -14.68
CA ILE A 17 -33.90 -15.67 -14.73
C ILE A 17 -33.44 -15.40 -16.16
N ARG A 18 -33.89 -14.28 -16.74
CA ARG A 18 -33.49 -13.83 -18.08
C ARG A 18 -32.21 -13.01 -17.98
N VAL A 19 -31.11 -13.51 -18.54
CA VAL A 19 -29.79 -12.88 -18.44
C VAL A 19 -29.34 -12.39 -19.81
N ALA A 20 -28.91 -11.12 -19.92
CA ALA A 20 -28.32 -10.59 -21.15
C ALA A 20 -26.82 -10.34 -21.04
N GLY A 21 -26.09 -10.63 -22.11
CA GLY A 21 -24.67 -10.32 -22.25
C GLY A 21 -24.28 -10.10 -23.70
N VAL A 22 -23.08 -9.54 -23.92
CA VAL A 22 -22.49 -9.43 -25.26
C VAL A 22 -22.00 -10.81 -25.75
N PRO A 23 -22.07 -11.10 -27.06
CA PRO A 23 -21.55 -12.34 -27.63
C PRO A 23 -20.03 -12.29 -27.79
N GLU A 24 -19.32 -12.15 -26.67
CA GLU A 24 -17.86 -12.05 -26.59
C GLU A 24 -17.30 -13.11 -25.64
N HIS A 25 -16.00 -13.36 -25.76
CA HIS A 25 -15.28 -14.41 -25.03
C HIS A 25 -15.40 -14.32 -23.50
N PHE A 26 -15.68 -13.13 -22.94
CA PHE A 26 -15.93 -12.92 -21.51
C PHE A 26 -17.13 -13.72 -20.97
N ASN A 27 -18.09 -14.09 -21.82
CA ASN A 27 -19.31 -14.78 -21.41
C ASN A 27 -19.26 -16.31 -21.63
N GLU A 28 -18.11 -16.87 -21.98
CA GLU A 28 -17.94 -18.32 -22.11
C GLU A 28 -18.25 -19.10 -20.82
N PRO A 29 -17.94 -18.59 -19.59
CA PRO A 29 -18.37 -19.24 -18.35
C PRO A 29 -19.89 -19.43 -18.23
N TRP A 30 -20.70 -18.48 -18.70
CA TRP A 30 -22.16 -18.62 -18.72
C TRP A 30 -22.61 -19.79 -19.61
N ARG A 31 -21.96 -19.96 -20.76
CA ARG A 31 -22.23 -21.07 -21.70
C ARG A 31 -21.85 -22.42 -21.09
N ILE A 32 -20.69 -22.49 -20.43
CA ILE A 32 -20.27 -23.67 -19.68
C ILE A 32 -21.28 -24.02 -18.58
N GLY A 33 -21.75 -23.02 -17.82
CA GLY A 33 -22.75 -23.22 -16.78
C GLY A 33 -24.07 -23.77 -17.30
N LEU A 34 -24.54 -23.26 -18.44
CA LEU A 34 -25.74 -23.75 -19.13
C LEU A 34 -25.56 -25.19 -19.63
N GLU A 35 -24.47 -25.48 -20.35
CA GLU A 35 -24.18 -26.81 -20.91
C GLU A 35 -23.99 -27.88 -19.84
N LYS A 36 -23.42 -27.51 -18.70
CA LYS A 36 -23.21 -28.41 -17.55
C LYS A 36 -24.39 -28.43 -16.58
N ASN A 37 -25.50 -27.78 -16.91
CA ASN A 37 -26.70 -27.66 -16.08
C ASN A 37 -26.42 -27.15 -14.65
N LEU A 38 -25.38 -26.32 -14.45
CA LEU A 38 -24.99 -25.87 -13.11
C LEU A 38 -26.07 -25.01 -12.46
N PHE A 39 -26.74 -24.19 -13.25
CA PHE A 39 -27.86 -23.35 -12.78
C PHE A 39 -29.05 -24.22 -12.34
N LYS A 40 -29.41 -25.23 -13.15
CA LYS A 40 -30.48 -26.19 -12.82
C LYS A 40 -30.17 -27.00 -11.56
N ASN A 41 -28.90 -27.37 -11.36
CA ASN A 41 -28.46 -28.05 -10.15
C ASN A 41 -28.58 -27.18 -8.88
N GLU A 42 -28.50 -25.85 -9.00
CA GLU A 42 -28.79 -24.90 -7.91
C GLU A 42 -30.30 -24.58 -7.78
N GLY A 43 -31.15 -25.19 -8.62
CA GLY A 43 -32.60 -25.04 -8.57
C GLY A 43 -33.12 -23.74 -9.19
N ILE A 44 -32.50 -23.26 -10.27
CA ILE A 44 -32.96 -22.16 -11.13
C ILE A 44 -32.70 -22.49 -12.61
N ASP A 45 -33.39 -21.83 -13.53
CA ASP A 45 -33.05 -21.88 -14.97
C ASP A 45 -32.62 -20.51 -15.48
N ILE A 46 -31.75 -20.50 -16.49
CA ILE A 46 -31.21 -19.27 -17.09
C ILE A 46 -31.62 -19.21 -18.56
N GLU A 47 -32.34 -18.15 -18.92
CA GLU A 47 -32.61 -17.83 -20.32
C GLU A 47 -31.60 -16.77 -20.79
N TRP A 48 -30.67 -17.15 -21.67
CA TRP A 48 -29.58 -16.29 -22.12
C TRP A 48 -29.92 -15.49 -23.39
N TYR A 49 -29.71 -14.17 -23.34
CA TYR A 49 -29.92 -13.23 -24.43
C TYR A 49 -28.58 -12.61 -24.89
N SER A 50 -28.22 -12.83 -26.15
CA SER A 50 -27.01 -12.23 -26.75
C SER A 50 -27.31 -10.89 -27.40
N VAL A 51 -26.72 -9.81 -26.90
CA VAL A 51 -27.00 -8.43 -27.36
C VAL A 51 -25.75 -7.82 -28.01
N LYS A 52 -25.75 -7.70 -29.33
CA LYS A 52 -24.57 -7.25 -30.13
C LYS A 52 -24.29 -5.75 -30.01
N GLU A 53 -25.30 -4.96 -29.65
CA GLU A 53 -25.23 -3.50 -29.59
C GLU A 53 -24.55 -2.98 -28.30
N GLY A 54 -24.29 -3.89 -27.35
CA GLY A 54 -23.54 -3.64 -26.13
C GLY A 54 -24.35 -3.03 -24.98
N THR A 55 -23.64 -2.43 -24.01
CA THR A 55 -24.16 -1.99 -22.70
C THR A 55 -25.43 -1.14 -22.77
N GLY A 56 -25.51 -0.16 -23.67
CA GLY A 56 -26.68 0.74 -23.75
C GLY A 56 -27.98 0.01 -24.12
N SER A 57 -27.90 -0.95 -25.05
CA SER A 57 -29.05 -1.78 -25.43
C SER A 57 -29.47 -2.71 -24.29
N MET A 58 -28.50 -3.31 -23.59
CA MET A 58 -28.76 -4.15 -22.42
C MET A 58 -29.42 -3.37 -21.28
N ILE A 59 -28.99 -2.13 -21.02
CA ILE A 59 -29.62 -1.23 -20.03
C ILE A 59 -31.09 -0.96 -20.39
N ASN A 60 -31.38 -0.69 -21.67
CA ASN A 60 -32.75 -0.44 -22.12
C ASN A 60 -33.64 -1.69 -21.97
N LYS A 61 -33.12 -2.87 -22.29
CA LYS A 61 -33.81 -4.15 -22.10
C LYS A 61 -34.08 -4.46 -20.63
N LEU A 62 -33.13 -4.13 -19.75
CA LEU A 62 -33.30 -4.27 -18.32
C LEU A 62 -34.38 -3.32 -17.78
N LYS A 63 -34.37 -2.05 -18.21
CA LYS A 63 -35.37 -1.03 -17.81
C LYS A 63 -36.79 -1.32 -18.32
N SER A 64 -36.91 -2.00 -19.46
CA SER A 64 -38.19 -2.44 -20.04
C SER A 64 -38.67 -3.80 -19.52
N ASN A 65 -37.94 -4.42 -18.58
CA ASN A 65 -38.20 -5.74 -18.03
C ASN A 65 -38.21 -6.87 -19.08
N GLU A 66 -37.55 -6.68 -20.23
CA GLU A 66 -37.32 -7.74 -21.21
C GLU A 66 -36.34 -8.78 -20.68
N VAL A 67 -35.38 -8.35 -19.85
CA VAL A 67 -34.41 -9.20 -19.15
C VAL A 67 -34.35 -8.83 -17.68
N ASP A 68 -33.90 -9.77 -16.84
CA ASP A 68 -33.86 -9.62 -15.38
C ASP A 68 -32.48 -9.20 -14.87
N VAL A 69 -31.42 -9.70 -15.50
CA VAL A 69 -30.02 -9.43 -15.14
C VAL A 69 -29.21 -9.14 -16.39
N ILE A 70 -28.24 -8.23 -16.31
CA ILE A 70 -27.31 -7.96 -17.41
C ILE A 70 -25.86 -8.07 -16.95
N VAL A 71 -25.01 -8.53 -17.87
CA VAL A 71 -23.54 -8.53 -17.76
C VAL A 71 -23.01 -7.48 -18.75
N ALA A 72 -22.57 -6.34 -18.22
CA ALA A 72 -22.28 -5.17 -19.04
C ALA A 72 -21.03 -4.40 -18.58
N LEU A 73 -20.51 -3.55 -19.47
CA LEU A 73 -19.31 -2.76 -19.18
C LEU A 73 -19.52 -1.80 -18.02
N THR A 74 -18.54 -1.76 -17.12
CA THR A 74 -18.54 -1.01 -15.86
C THR A 74 -18.87 0.48 -16.04
N GLU A 75 -18.20 1.15 -16.98
CA GLU A 75 -18.40 2.58 -17.23
C GLU A 75 -19.81 2.91 -17.72
N GLY A 76 -20.43 2.04 -18.50
CA GLY A 76 -21.76 2.26 -19.02
C GLY A 76 -22.82 2.14 -17.93
N LEU A 77 -22.65 1.19 -17.01
CA LEU A 77 -23.53 1.02 -15.85
C LEU A 77 -23.36 2.17 -14.85
N ILE A 78 -22.12 2.53 -14.51
CA ILE A 78 -21.85 3.65 -13.60
C ILE A 78 -22.39 4.96 -14.17
N ASN A 79 -22.19 5.24 -15.45
CA ASN A 79 -22.73 6.43 -16.08
C ASN A 79 -24.26 6.48 -16.00
N ASP A 80 -24.96 5.37 -16.26
CA ASP A 80 -26.42 5.32 -16.20
C ASP A 80 -26.95 5.53 -14.77
N ILE A 81 -26.31 4.90 -13.77
CA ILE A 81 -26.69 5.03 -12.36
C ILE A 81 -26.40 6.45 -11.85
N ALA A 82 -25.25 7.02 -12.20
CA ALA A 82 -24.88 8.39 -11.83
C ALA A 82 -25.91 9.42 -12.33
N ASN A 83 -26.55 9.14 -13.46
CA ASN A 83 -27.62 9.95 -14.04
C ASN A 83 -29.02 9.63 -13.47
N GLY A 84 -29.11 8.94 -12.33
CA GLY A 84 -30.35 8.76 -11.57
C GLY A 84 -31.14 7.50 -11.88
N SER A 85 -30.55 6.54 -12.59
CA SER A 85 -31.19 5.24 -12.87
C SER A 85 -31.43 4.41 -11.61
N ASP A 86 -32.47 3.57 -11.65
CA ASP A 86 -32.79 2.60 -10.59
C ASP A 86 -32.06 1.26 -10.74
N ILE A 87 -31.07 1.19 -11.63
CA ILE A 87 -30.16 0.06 -11.73
C ILE A 87 -29.22 0.04 -10.52
N ARG A 88 -28.93 -1.15 -10.00
CA ARG A 88 -27.89 -1.38 -8.99
C ARG A 88 -26.93 -2.46 -9.45
N LEU A 89 -25.68 -2.28 -9.08
CA LEU A 89 -24.62 -3.24 -9.33
C LEU A 89 -24.71 -4.38 -8.30
N LEU A 90 -24.81 -5.60 -8.80
CA LEU A 90 -24.87 -6.83 -8.00
C LEU A 90 -23.47 -7.37 -7.65
N GLY A 91 -22.46 -7.03 -8.45
CA GLY A 91 -21.12 -7.53 -8.26
C GLY A 91 -20.21 -7.33 -9.47
N THR A 92 -18.90 -7.45 -9.24
CA THR A 92 -17.91 -7.52 -10.32
C THR A 92 -17.91 -8.91 -10.94
N TYR A 93 -18.00 -8.99 -12.28
CA TYR A 93 -17.93 -10.25 -13.03
C TYR A 93 -16.52 -10.52 -13.53
N VAL A 94 -15.93 -9.56 -14.25
CA VAL A 94 -14.56 -9.64 -14.76
C VAL A 94 -13.71 -8.66 -13.98
N GLN A 95 -12.78 -9.20 -13.18
CA GLN A 95 -11.92 -8.47 -12.26
C GLN A 95 -10.77 -7.76 -12.97
N SER A 96 -10.27 -8.37 -14.05
CA SER A 96 -9.21 -7.78 -14.87
C SER A 96 -9.73 -6.57 -15.65
N PRO A 97 -8.92 -5.52 -15.84
CA PRO A 97 -9.24 -4.44 -16.76
C PRO A 97 -9.44 -4.87 -18.21
N LEU A 98 -10.09 -4.01 -19.00
CA LEU A 98 -10.23 -4.21 -20.45
C LEU A 98 -9.03 -3.61 -21.18
N VAL A 99 -8.44 -4.40 -22.08
CA VAL A 99 -7.37 -3.93 -22.97
C VAL A 99 -8.00 -3.39 -24.24
N TRP A 100 -7.99 -2.08 -24.39
CA TRP A 100 -8.41 -1.41 -25.61
C TRP A 100 -7.20 -1.17 -26.51
N SER A 101 -7.36 -1.42 -27.79
CA SER A 101 -6.33 -1.18 -28.80
C SER A 101 -6.70 0.00 -29.68
N VAL A 102 -5.71 0.85 -29.95
CA VAL A 102 -5.81 1.99 -30.85
C VAL A 102 -5.37 1.55 -32.23
N SER A 103 -6.27 1.66 -33.20
CA SER A 103 -6.10 1.10 -34.54
C SER A 103 -6.30 2.14 -35.61
N THR A 104 -5.48 2.06 -36.66
CA THR A 104 -5.55 2.88 -37.86
C THR A 104 -5.60 1.99 -39.11
N GLY A 105 -5.80 2.59 -40.29
CA GLY A 105 -5.85 1.87 -41.56
C GLY A 105 -4.51 1.22 -41.90
N ALA A 106 -4.54 0.13 -42.67
CA ALA A 106 -3.32 -0.63 -43.01
C ALA A 106 -2.25 0.24 -43.68
N ASN A 107 -2.67 1.15 -44.57
CA ASN A 107 -1.81 2.05 -45.35
C ASN A 107 -1.83 3.50 -44.82
N SER A 108 -2.29 3.70 -43.59
CA SER A 108 -2.40 5.02 -42.96
C SER A 108 -1.03 5.62 -42.64
N ILE A 109 -0.96 6.96 -42.66
CA ILE A 109 0.24 7.74 -42.32
C ILE A 109 0.53 7.79 -40.81
N TYR A 110 -0.46 7.50 -39.96
CA TYR A 110 -0.32 7.59 -38.50
C TYR A 110 0.44 6.37 -37.96
N ASN A 111 1.53 6.57 -37.22
CA ASN A 111 2.43 5.51 -36.75
C ASN A 111 2.44 5.34 -35.24
N SER A 112 2.10 6.37 -34.48
CA SER A 112 1.98 6.32 -33.04
C SER A 112 0.75 7.06 -32.54
N ILE A 113 0.47 6.98 -31.23
CA ILE A 113 -0.65 7.70 -30.60
C ILE A 113 -0.45 9.22 -30.72
N GLU A 114 0.79 9.70 -30.61
CA GLU A 114 1.14 11.12 -30.70
C GLU A 114 0.72 11.76 -32.03
N ASP A 115 0.71 10.98 -33.11
CA ASP A 115 0.31 11.44 -34.45
C ASP A 115 -1.21 11.74 -34.53
N LEU A 116 -2.01 11.30 -33.55
CA LEU A 116 -3.47 11.42 -33.58
C LEU A 116 -3.99 12.69 -32.89
N LYS A 117 -3.11 13.55 -32.36
CA LYS A 117 -3.53 14.77 -31.67
C LYS A 117 -4.16 15.76 -32.66
N GLY A 118 -5.43 16.11 -32.46
CA GLY A 118 -6.18 16.99 -33.35
C GLY A 118 -6.86 16.28 -34.53
N GLU A 119 -6.78 14.94 -34.58
CA GLU A 119 -7.36 14.13 -35.65
C GLU A 119 -8.74 13.56 -35.30
N LYS A 120 -9.44 13.04 -36.31
CA LYS A 120 -10.80 12.48 -36.17
C LYS A 120 -10.78 11.04 -35.70
N PHE A 121 -11.41 10.77 -34.56
CA PHE A 121 -11.60 9.42 -34.02
C PHE A 121 -12.95 8.82 -34.44
N GLY A 122 -12.93 7.58 -34.90
CA GLY A 122 -14.12 6.77 -35.10
C GLY A 122 -14.66 6.25 -33.77
N ILE A 123 -15.95 6.47 -33.52
CA ILE A 123 -16.67 5.93 -32.36
C ILE A 123 -17.92 5.16 -32.80
N SER A 124 -18.30 4.12 -32.06
CA SER A 124 -19.56 3.43 -32.36
C SER A 124 -20.78 4.34 -32.16
N ARG A 125 -20.84 5.05 -31.02
CA ARG A 125 -21.84 6.07 -30.69
C ARG A 125 -21.30 6.99 -29.59
N TYR A 126 -21.91 8.14 -29.38
CA TYR A 126 -21.63 8.95 -28.20
C TYR A 126 -21.92 8.16 -26.92
N GLN A 127 -21.08 8.38 -25.90
CA GLN A 127 -21.11 7.67 -24.60
C GLN A 127 -20.85 6.15 -24.70
N SER A 128 -20.33 5.65 -25.82
CA SER A 128 -19.80 4.29 -25.91
C SER A 128 -18.43 4.17 -25.23
N GLY A 129 -17.99 2.94 -24.96
CA GLY A 129 -16.61 2.67 -24.53
C GLY A 129 -15.57 3.23 -25.51
N SER A 130 -15.80 3.09 -26.83
CA SER A 130 -14.92 3.70 -27.85
C SER A 130 -14.83 5.23 -27.74
N HIS A 131 -15.89 5.91 -27.30
CA HIS A 131 -15.89 7.36 -27.08
C HIS A 131 -15.17 7.74 -25.79
N LEU A 132 -15.54 7.12 -24.67
CA LEU A 132 -14.92 7.39 -23.37
C LEU A 132 -13.41 7.11 -23.44
N MET A 133 -13.01 5.97 -23.99
CA MET A 133 -11.60 5.58 -24.01
C MET A 133 -10.75 6.48 -24.90
N SER A 134 -11.31 7.11 -25.93
CA SER A 134 -10.62 8.16 -26.69
C SER A 134 -10.39 9.41 -25.84
N CYS A 135 -11.36 9.82 -25.00
CA CYS A 135 -11.17 10.91 -24.05
C CYS A 135 -10.16 10.57 -22.95
N VAL A 136 -10.19 9.34 -22.42
CA VAL A 136 -9.21 8.89 -21.41
C VAL A 136 -7.81 8.84 -22.02
N LEU A 137 -7.67 8.37 -23.26
CA LEU A 137 -6.41 8.38 -24.00
C LEU A 137 -5.87 9.81 -24.15
N ALA A 138 -6.70 10.74 -24.63
CA ALA A 138 -6.31 12.13 -24.77
C ALA A 138 -5.80 12.73 -23.46
N ASN A 139 -6.51 12.50 -22.35
CA ASN A 139 -6.11 12.99 -21.04
C ASN A 139 -4.77 12.39 -20.57
N GLN A 140 -4.54 11.08 -20.77
CA GLN A 140 -3.28 10.42 -20.43
C GLN A 140 -2.08 11.00 -21.20
N TYR A 141 -2.31 11.51 -22.41
CA TYR A 141 -1.29 12.14 -23.26
C TYR A 141 -1.27 13.68 -23.13
N GLY A 142 -2.02 14.25 -22.18
CA GLY A 142 -2.06 15.69 -21.92
C GLY A 142 -2.73 16.51 -23.03
N TRP A 143 -3.61 15.90 -23.83
CA TRP A 143 -4.39 16.58 -24.86
C TRP A 143 -5.62 17.24 -24.25
N LYS A 144 -6.07 18.32 -24.87
CA LYS A 144 -7.33 18.98 -24.50
C LYS A 144 -8.49 18.28 -25.18
N GLN A 145 -9.69 18.41 -24.62
CA GLN A 145 -10.92 17.91 -25.26
C GLN A 145 -11.17 18.57 -26.63
N SER A 146 -10.73 19.81 -26.80
CA SER A 146 -10.75 20.51 -28.11
C SER A 146 -9.86 19.86 -29.17
N ASP A 147 -8.94 18.99 -28.76
CA ASP A 147 -8.02 18.27 -29.66
C ASP A 147 -8.64 16.95 -30.16
N LEU A 148 -9.89 16.64 -29.78
CA LEU A 148 -10.62 15.45 -30.22
C LEU A 148 -11.82 15.84 -31.08
N GLU A 149 -11.91 15.23 -32.26
CA GLU A 149 -13.10 15.26 -33.11
C GLU A 149 -13.60 13.82 -33.29
N PHE A 150 -14.92 13.61 -33.26
CA PHE A 150 -15.51 12.26 -33.31
C PHE A 150 -16.44 12.06 -34.50
N ILE A 151 -16.32 10.90 -35.15
CA ILE A 151 -17.22 10.44 -36.21
C ILE A 151 -17.95 9.17 -35.76
N VAL A 152 -19.28 9.22 -35.78
CA VAL A 152 -20.14 8.10 -35.40
C VAL A 152 -20.21 7.09 -36.54
N CYS A 153 -19.70 5.88 -36.29
CA CYS A 153 -19.63 4.79 -37.27
C CYS A 153 -20.62 3.63 -36.97
N HIS A 154 -21.35 3.69 -35.85
CA HIS A 154 -22.38 2.73 -35.41
C HIS A 154 -21.86 1.35 -34.97
N ASN A 155 -21.05 0.67 -35.79
CA ASN A 155 -20.62 -0.71 -35.56
C ASN A 155 -19.13 -0.91 -35.90
N PHE A 156 -18.60 -2.06 -35.49
CA PHE A 156 -17.18 -2.39 -35.65
C PHE A 156 -16.73 -2.49 -37.12
N ASP A 157 -17.58 -2.97 -38.02
CA ASP A 157 -17.25 -3.08 -39.45
C ASP A 157 -17.07 -1.71 -40.10
N ASN A 158 -17.93 -0.76 -39.75
CA ASN A 158 -17.83 0.61 -40.22
C ASN A 158 -16.63 1.34 -39.63
N LEU A 159 -16.25 1.06 -38.37
CA LEU A 159 -15.03 1.60 -37.76
C LEU A 159 -13.75 1.16 -38.50
N ARG A 160 -13.68 -0.11 -38.92
CA ARG A 160 -12.55 -0.61 -39.72
C ARG A 160 -12.51 -0.01 -41.13
N LYS A 161 -13.67 0.21 -41.74
CA LYS A 161 -13.77 0.89 -43.04
C LYS A 161 -13.33 2.35 -42.93
N SER A 162 -13.79 3.06 -41.90
CA SER A 162 -13.54 4.51 -41.73
C SER A 162 -12.06 4.86 -41.57
N VAL A 163 -11.24 3.95 -41.02
CA VAL A 163 -9.79 4.17 -40.95
C VAL A 163 -9.04 3.78 -42.23
N ASN A 164 -9.62 2.93 -43.08
CA ASN A 164 -9.02 2.53 -44.34
C ASN A 164 -9.41 3.45 -45.50
N ASP A 165 -10.55 4.13 -45.43
CA ASP A 165 -10.96 5.18 -46.37
C ASP A 165 -10.53 6.60 -45.93
N ASN A 166 -9.82 6.70 -44.80
CA ASN A 166 -9.34 7.94 -44.18
C ASN A 166 -10.44 8.90 -43.69
N THR A 167 -11.69 8.44 -43.52
CA THR A 167 -12.75 9.21 -42.85
C THR A 167 -12.38 9.53 -41.38
N THR A 168 -11.65 8.61 -40.73
CA THR A 168 -11.15 8.74 -39.37
C THR A 168 -9.69 8.32 -39.31
N ALA A 169 -8.88 8.99 -38.49
CA ALA A 169 -7.48 8.64 -38.29
C ALA A 169 -7.30 7.33 -37.50
N ALA A 170 -8.13 7.14 -36.47
CA ALA A 170 -8.09 5.95 -35.63
C ALA A 170 -9.45 5.64 -34.98
N PHE A 171 -9.61 4.42 -34.48
CA PHE A 171 -10.66 4.07 -33.53
C PHE A 171 -10.10 3.21 -32.41
N ILE A 172 -10.88 3.06 -31.33
CA ILE A 172 -10.52 2.29 -30.15
C ILE A 172 -11.54 1.18 -29.93
N TRP A 173 -11.07 -0.06 -29.81
CA TRP A 173 -11.91 -1.25 -29.56
C TRP A 173 -11.17 -2.29 -28.71
N GLU A 174 -11.85 -3.33 -28.23
CA GLU A 174 -11.21 -4.44 -27.51
C GLU A 174 -10.11 -5.09 -28.39
N TYR A 175 -8.96 -5.41 -27.79
CA TYR A 175 -7.77 -5.84 -28.52
C TYR A 175 -7.93 -7.18 -29.24
N PHE A 176 -8.41 -8.21 -28.56
CA PHE A 176 -8.50 -9.56 -29.14
C PHE A 176 -9.59 -9.67 -30.20
N MET A 177 -10.66 -8.88 -30.12
CA MET A 177 -11.67 -8.74 -31.18
C MET A 177 -11.13 -8.11 -32.46
N GLN A 178 -10.03 -7.34 -32.37
CA GLN A 178 -9.36 -6.75 -33.52
C GLN A 178 -8.21 -7.61 -34.05
N LYS A 179 -7.69 -8.53 -33.24
CA LYS A 179 -6.48 -9.27 -33.58
C LYS A 179 -6.57 -10.07 -34.90
N PRO A 180 -7.68 -10.75 -35.22
CA PRO A 180 -7.83 -11.40 -36.52
C PRO A 180 -7.68 -10.46 -37.72
N TYR A 181 -7.93 -9.16 -37.54
CA TYR A 181 -7.83 -8.13 -38.58
C TYR A 181 -6.43 -7.51 -38.65
N TYR A 182 -5.67 -7.50 -37.55
CA TYR A 182 -4.22 -7.22 -37.59
C TYR A 182 -3.47 -8.31 -38.33
N ASP A 183 -3.77 -9.57 -38.03
CA ASP A 183 -3.09 -10.72 -38.62
C ASP A 183 -3.34 -10.81 -40.14
N LYS A 184 -4.52 -10.35 -40.60
CA LYS A 184 -4.85 -10.21 -42.03
C LYS A 184 -4.27 -8.95 -42.69
N GLY A 185 -3.68 -8.05 -41.92
CA GLY A 185 -3.20 -6.75 -42.41
C GLY A 185 -4.30 -5.80 -42.88
N GLU A 186 -5.54 -5.96 -42.42
CA GLU A 186 -6.67 -5.07 -42.78
C GLU A 186 -6.59 -3.73 -42.03
N ILE A 187 -6.12 -3.76 -40.79
CA ILE A 187 -5.89 -2.59 -39.94
C ILE A 187 -4.55 -2.76 -39.22
N ARG A 188 -3.99 -1.66 -38.74
CA ARG A 188 -2.71 -1.67 -38.01
C ARG A 188 -2.89 -1.11 -36.61
N ARG A 189 -2.30 -1.82 -35.65
CA ARG A 189 -2.22 -1.39 -34.26
C ARG A 189 -1.10 -0.36 -34.09
N ILE A 190 -1.42 0.78 -33.48
CA ILE A 190 -0.46 1.87 -33.20
C ILE A 190 -0.36 2.20 -31.71
N GLY A 191 -1.22 1.61 -30.88
CA GLY A 191 -1.18 1.82 -29.45
C GLY A 191 -2.19 0.98 -28.69
N GLN A 192 -2.25 1.19 -27.38
CA GLN A 192 -3.24 0.58 -26.49
C GLN A 192 -3.54 1.49 -25.31
N ILE A 193 -4.72 1.29 -24.73
CA ILE A 193 -5.12 1.87 -23.46
C ILE A 193 -5.87 0.83 -22.64
N ILE A 194 -5.66 0.83 -21.33
CA ILE A 194 -6.28 -0.14 -20.42
C ILE A 194 -7.24 0.63 -19.52
N THR A 195 -8.40 0.05 -19.21
CA THR A 195 -9.30 0.67 -18.22
C THR A 195 -8.64 0.71 -16.84
N PRO A 196 -8.76 1.80 -16.06
CA PRO A 196 -8.32 1.80 -14.67
C PRO A 196 -9.15 0.90 -13.73
N TRP A 197 -10.32 0.47 -14.19
CA TRP A 197 -11.32 -0.32 -13.46
C TRP A 197 -11.52 -1.73 -14.05
N PRO A 198 -12.08 -2.67 -13.26
CA PRO A 198 -12.59 -3.96 -13.74
C PRO A 198 -13.61 -3.76 -14.87
N CYS A 199 -13.63 -4.63 -15.88
CA CYS A 199 -14.32 -4.30 -17.13
C CYS A 199 -15.80 -4.67 -17.19
N PHE A 200 -16.25 -5.75 -16.55
CA PHE A 200 -17.67 -6.16 -16.57
C PHE A 200 -18.25 -6.29 -15.17
N MET A 201 -19.46 -5.78 -15.01
CA MET A 201 -20.28 -5.91 -13.81
C MET A 201 -21.58 -6.65 -14.11
N ILE A 202 -22.15 -7.25 -13.08
CA ILE A 202 -23.51 -7.79 -13.09
C ILE A 202 -24.44 -6.73 -12.49
N ALA A 203 -25.56 -6.44 -13.16
CA ALA A 203 -26.51 -5.43 -12.71
C ALA A 203 -27.97 -5.84 -12.93
N SER A 204 -28.86 -5.26 -12.11
CA SER A 204 -30.31 -5.43 -12.18
C SER A 204 -31.01 -4.17 -11.66
N THR A 205 -32.30 -4.00 -11.93
CA THR A 205 -33.12 -2.93 -11.31
C THR A 205 -33.51 -3.31 -9.88
N THR A 206 -33.71 -2.34 -8.98
CA THR A 206 -34.03 -2.64 -7.56
C THR A 206 -35.32 -3.46 -7.40
N HIS A 207 -36.30 -3.24 -8.27
CA HIS A 207 -37.55 -4.02 -8.32
C HIS A 207 -37.29 -5.50 -8.61
N LEU A 208 -36.51 -5.80 -9.66
CA LEU A 208 -36.20 -7.17 -10.08
C LEU A 208 -35.29 -7.87 -9.07
N ILE A 209 -34.36 -7.13 -8.43
CA ILE A 209 -33.56 -7.66 -7.32
C ILE A 209 -34.46 -8.10 -6.17
N SER A 210 -35.45 -7.27 -5.81
CA SER A 210 -36.38 -7.59 -4.72
C SER A 210 -37.22 -8.83 -5.05
N LYS A 211 -37.62 -8.98 -6.31
CA LYS A 211 -38.41 -10.12 -6.80
C LYS A 211 -37.61 -11.42 -6.84
N HIS A 212 -36.35 -11.37 -7.23
CA HIS A 212 -35.51 -12.54 -7.52
C HIS A 212 -34.30 -12.70 -6.59
N LEU A 213 -34.29 -12.08 -5.40
CA LEU A 213 -33.09 -12.01 -4.54
C LEU A 213 -32.48 -13.38 -4.22
N ASN A 214 -33.32 -14.38 -3.92
CA ASN A 214 -32.85 -15.73 -3.61
C ASN A 214 -32.37 -16.47 -4.87
N ASP A 215 -33.02 -16.24 -6.00
CA ASP A 215 -32.64 -16.85 -7.28
C ASP A 215 -31.32 -16.25 -7.78
N ILE A 216 -31.10 -14.94 -7.59
CA ILE A 216 -29.84 -14.25 -7.87
C ILE A 216 -28.70 -14.81 -7.01
N LYS A 217 -28.94 -15.11 -5.72
CA LYS A 217 -27.94 -15.77 -4.86
C LYS A 217 -27.52 -17.13 -5.41
N LYS A 218 -28.49 -17.96 -5.82
CA LYS A 218 -28.23 -19.26 -6.46
C LYS A 218 -27.50 -19.11 -7.79
N MET A 219 -27.87 -18.11 -8.59
CA MET A 219 -27.21 -17.78 -9.85
C MET A 219 -25.73 -17.46 -9.65
N PHE A 220 -25.37 -16.66 -8.64
CA PHE A 220 -23.97 -16.38 -8.32
C PHE A 220 -23.19 -17.63 -7.91
N ILE A 221 -23.79 -18.53 -7.11
CA ILE A 221 -23.15 -19.81 -6.72
C ILE A 221 -22.90 -20.69 -7.95
N ALA A 222 -23.88 -20.84 -8.83
CA ALA A 222 -23.74 -21.61 -10.06
C ALA A 222 -22.71 -20.98 -11.00
N LEU A 223 -22.72 -19.65 -11.14
CA LEU A 223 -21.78 -18.91 -11.98
C LEU A 223 -20.34 -19.02 -11.45
N GLU A 224 -20.14 -18.98 -10.13
CA GLU A 224 -18.84 -19.19 -9.50
C GLU A 224 -18.28 -20.57 -9.84
N LYS A 225 -19.11 -21.63 -9.77
CA LYS A 225 -18.74 -22.97 -10.23
C LYS A 225 -18.41 -23.00 -11.72
N ALA A 226 -19.17 -22.29 -12.55
CA ALA A 226 -18.94 -22.22 -13.99
C ALA A 226 -17.60 -21.54 -14.32
N CYS A 227 -17.28 -20.43 -13.63
CA CYS A 227 -16.00 -19.74 -13.74
C CYS A 227 -14.84 -20.60 -13.25
N LEU A 228 -15.00 -21.34 -12.15
CA LEU A 228 -13.99 -22.27 -11.68
C LEU A 228 -13.72 -23.37 -12.71
N LEU A 229 -14.75 -23.94 -13.34
CA LEU A 229 -14.57 -24.91 -14.41
C LEU A 229 -13.89 -24.31 -15.64
N PHE A 230 -14.27 -23.09 -16.02
CA PHE A 230 -13.63 -22.35 -17.10
C PHE A 230 -12.13 -22.17 -16.85
N GLN A 231 -11.75 -21.82 -15.62
CA GLN A 231 -10.35 -21.63 -15.22
C GLN A 231 -9.57 -22.95 -15.12
N THR A 232 -10.16 -23.98 -14.50
CA THR A 232 -9.49 -25.26 -14.24
C THR A 232 -9.36 -26.15 -15.48
N ASN A 233 -10.31 -26.08 -16.42
CA ASN A 233 -10.24 -26.78 -17.70
C ASN A 233 -9.64 -25.90 -18.81
N SER A 234 -8.50 -25.26 -18.52
CA SER A 234 -7.89 -24.25 -19.37
C SER A 234 -7.72 -24.67 -20.84
N ILE A 235 -7.29 -25.90 -21.12
CA ILE A 235 -7.11 -26.40 -22.48
C ILE A 235 -8.43 -26.41 -23.27
N ASP A 236 -9.52 -26.90 -22.67
CA ASP A 236 -10.84 -26.94 -23.31
C ASP A 236 -11.38 -25.52 -23.48
N SER A 237 -11.29 -24.68 -22.45
CA SER A 237 -11.71 -23.29 -22.49
C SER A 237 -11.01 -22.51 -23.60
N ILE A 238 -9.68 -22.64 -23.75
CA ILE A 238 -8.89 -22.00 -24.81
C ILE A 238 -9.37 -22.44 -26.19
N LYS A 239 -9.60 -23.74 -26.40
CA LYS A 239 -10.14 -24.26 -27.66
C LYS A 239 -11.53 -23.72 -27.96
N ARG A 240 -12.40 -23.69 -26.96
CA ARG A 240 -13.75 -23.13 -27.09
C ARG A 240 -13.68 -21.66 -27.49
N ILE A 241 -12.82 -20.86 -26.87
CA ILE A 241 -12.63 -19.45 -27.22
C ILE A 241 -12.12 -19.31 -28.67
N SER A 242 -11.10 -20.09 -29.04
CA SER A 242 -10.55 -20.11 -30.40
C SER A 242 -11.63 -20.40 -31.45
N ILE A 243 -12.40 -21.47 -31.26
CA ILE A 243 -13.44 -21.92 -32.18
C ILE A 243 -14.61 -20.93 -32.23
N ASN A 244 -15.12 -20.52 -31.07
CA ASN A 244 -16.36 -19.73 -30.98
C ASN A 244 -16.17 -18.28 -31.44
N TYR A 245 -14.96 -17.73 -31.31
CA TYR A 245 -14.68 -16.31 -31.58
C TYR A 245 -13.66 -16.11 -32.72
N GLY A 246 -13.23 -17.17 -33.40
CA GLY A 246 -12.36 -17.10 -34.57
C GLY A 246 -10.95 -16.60 -34.26
N LEU A 247 -10.47 -16.82 -33.04
CA LEU A 247 -9.09 -16.57 -32.63
C LEU A 247 -8.24 -17.80 -32.92
N ASN A 248 -6.96 -17.64 -33.26
CA ASN A 248 -6.05 -18.79 -33.22
C ASN A 248 -5.83 -19.23 -31.75
N GLU A 249 -5.38 -20.45 -31.53
CA GLU A 249 -5.24 -21.00 -30.17
C GLU A 249 -4.23 -20.23 -29.31
N GLU A 250 -3.16 -19.69 -29.92
CA GLU A 250 -2.16 -18.88 -29.21
C GLU A 250 -2.75 -17.56 -28.68
N ASP A 251 -3.59 -16.90 -29.47
CA ASP A 251 -4.28 -15.67 -29.09
C ASP A 251 -5.38 -15.91 -28.08
N ALA A 252 -6.14 -16.99 -28.26
CA ALA A 252 -7.13 -17.42 -27.28
C ALA A 252 -6.47 -17.72 -25.93
N LYS A 253 -5.30 -18.37 -25.94
CA LYS A 253 -4.48 -18.59 -24.76
C LYS A 253 -3.98 -17.26 -24.17
N ALA A 254 -3.44 -16.36 -25.00
CA ALA A 254 -2.92 -15.08 -24.54
C ALA A 254 -4.01 -14.18 -23.92
N TRP A 255 -5.26 -14.30 -24.38
CA TRP A 255 -6.42 -13.67 -23.74
C TRP A 255 -6.76 -14.36 -22.43
N PHE A 256 -6.88 -15.69 -22.45
CA PHE A 256 -7.23 -16.52 -21.30
C PHE A 256 -6.27 -16.30 -20.11
N ASP A 257 -4.96 -16.24 -20.37
CA ASP A 257 -3.94 -16.03 -19.34
C ASP A 257 -4.02 -14.62 -18.69
N LYS A 258 -4.65 -13.65 -19.35
CA LYS A 258 -4.71 -12.24 -18.89
C LYS A 258 -6.03 -11.87 -18.23
N VAL A 259 -7.11 -12.59 -18.54
CA VAL A 259 -8.45 -12.29 -18.05
C VAL A 259 -8.70 -12.98 -16.72
N ILE A 260 -9.23 -12.24 -15.74
CA ILE A 260 -9.67 -12.80 -14.47
C ILE A 260 -11.18 -12.69 -14.41
N ILE A 261 -11.85 -13.83 -14.60
CA ILE A 261 -13.30 -13.94 -14.50
C ILE A 261 -13.65 -14.65 -13.20
N THR A 262 -13.98 -13.86 -12.19
CA THR A 262 -14.38 -14.36 -10.87
C THR A 262 -15.57 -13.52 -10.42
N PRO A 263 -16.80 -14.05 -10.46
CA PRO A 263 -17.97 -13.31 -10.04
C PRO A 263 -17.90 -13.09 -8.53
N THR A 264 -17.99 -11.84 -8.10
CA THR A 264 -18.00 -11.48 -6.68
C THR A 264 -19.22 -10.64 -6.38
N ASN A 265 -19.92 -10.86 -5.27
CA ASN A 265 -20.96 -9.94 -4.78
C ASN A 265 -20.36 -8.73 -4.03
N THR A 266 -19.13 -8.38 -4.35
CA THR A 266 -18.40 -7.25 -3.79
C THR A 266 -18.02 -6.29 -4.91
N ILE A 267 -18.04 -4.99 -4.61
CA ILE A 267 -17.62 -3.94 -5.54
C ILE A 267 -16.73 -2.97 -4.79
N SER A 268 -15.63 -2.59 -5.42
CA SER A 268 -14.69 -1.62 -4.89
C SER A 268 -15.24 -0.19 -4.95
N GLU A 269 -15.10 0.56 -3.85
CA GLU A 269 -15.38 2.02 -3.86
C GLU A 269 -14.51 2.74 -4.89
N SER A 270 -13.21 2.42 -4.94
CA SER A 270 -12.27 3.04 -5.87
C SER A 270 -12.64 2.78 -7.33
N THR A 271 -13.29 1.65 -7.62
CA THR A 271 -13.79 1.35 -8.98
C THR A 271 -14.89 2.33 -9.37
N ILE A 272 -15.80 2.64 -8.46
CA ILE A 272 -16.88 3.61 -8.71
C ILE A 272 -16.29 5.01 -8.87
N GLU A 273 -15.45 5.44 -7.92
CA GLU A 273 -14.83 6.77 -7.91
C GLU A 273 -13.97 7.02 -9.16
N THR A 274 -13.04 6.10 -9.47
CA THR A 274 -12.14 6.27 -10.62
C THR A 274 -12.91 6.30 -11.94
N THR A 275 -13.99 5.52 -12.04
CA THR A 275 -14.85 5.54 -13.23
C THR A 275 -15.62 6.85 -13.34
N LEU A 276 -16.19 7.34 -12.23
CA LEU A 276 -16.88 8.64 -12.20
C LEU A 276 -15.94 9.78 -12.57
N ASP A 277 -14.72 9.78 -12.07
CA ASP A 277 -13.74 10.82 -12.37
C ASP A 277 -13.35 10.80 -13.85
N ALA A 278 -13.11 9.62 -14.43
CA ALA A 278 -12.85 9.51 -15.86
C ALA A 278 -14.05 10.00 -16.71
N LEU A 279 -15.27 9.67 -16.32
CA LEU A 279 -16.49 10.14 -16.99
C LEU A 279 -16.68 11.66 -16.88
N LYS A 280 -16.36 12.27 -15.72
CA LYS A 280 -16.37 13.73 -15.50
C LYS A 280 -15.31 14.43 -16.36
N THR A 281 -14.07 13.93 -16.34
CA THR A 281 -12.97 14.47 -17.16
C THR A 281 -13.27 14.35 -18.66
N ALA A 282 -14.00 13.31 -19.05
CA ALA A 282 -14.49 13.14 -20.42
C ALA A 282 -15.73 13.99 -20.77
N HIS A 283 -16.26 14.79 -19.83
CA HIS A 283 -17.51 15.54 -19.98
C HIS A 283 -18.69 14.67 -20.44
N LEU A 284 -18.72 13.40 -20.00
CA LEU A 284 -19.84 12.48 -20.25
C LEU A 284 -20.86 12.51 -19.12
N LEU A 285 -20.46 12.99 -17.95
CA LEU A 285 -21.34 13.33 -16.83
C LEU A 285 -21.61 14.83 -16.84
N ASN A 286 -22.82 15.22 -17.24
CA ASN A 286 -23.18 16.61 -17.52
C ASN A 286 -23.95 17.32 -16.38
N ASN A 287 -24.09 16.69 -15.21
CA ASN A 287 -25.03 17.16 -14.19
C ASN A 287 -24.34 17.44 -12.86
N GLU A 288 -24.48 18.66 -12.33
CA GLU A 288 -24.04 19.02 -10.96
C GLU A 288 -24.72 18.14 -9.89
N ASN A 289 -25.87 17.53 -10.25
CA ASN A 289 -26.65 16.61 -9.40
C ASN A 289 -26.33 15.12 -9.63
N ALA A 290 -25.28 14.78 -10.37
CA ALA A 290 -24.92 13.39 -10.60
C ALA A 290 -24.63 12.67 -9.27
N ILE A 291 -25.14 11.45 -9.12
CA ILE A 291 -24.88 10.63 -7.93
C ILE A 291 -23.37 10.36 -7.87
N SER A 292 -22.73 10.72 -6.77
CA SER A 292 -21.30 10.51 -6.53
C SER A 292 -21.02 9.52 -5.40
N ASP A 293 -21.98 9.31 -4.50
CA ASP A 293 -21.85 8.44 -3.33
C ASP A 293 -21.85 6.95 -3.75
N PRO A 294 -20.73 6.20 -3.56
CA PRO A 294 -20.61 4.81 -3.98
C PRO A 294 -21.71 3.88 -3.44
N ILE A 295 -22.24 4.13 -2.23
CA ILE A 295 -23.25 3.25 -1.64
C ILE A 295 -24.54 3.23 -2.47
N ARG A 296 -24.81 4.32 -3.20
CA ARG A 296 -26.00 4.48 -4.04
C ARG A 296 -25.89 3.71 -5.37
N PHE A 297 -24.72 3.20 -5.72
CA PHE A 297 -24.51 2.41 -6.93
C PHE A 297 -24.82 0.92 -6.76
N ILE A 298 -24.91 0.44 -5.52
CA ILE A 298 -25.06 -0.97 -5.20
C ILE A 298 -26.38 -1.28 -4.48
N ASP A 299 -26.79 -2.55 -4.48
CA ASP A 299 -27.89 -3.01 -3.63
C ASP A 299 -27.33 -3.66 -2.38
N THR A 300 -27.36 -2.95 -1.24
CA THR A 300 -26.75 -3.38 0.02
C THR A 300 -27.36 -4.64 0.63
N ARG A 301 -28.51 -5.11 0.11
CA ARG A 301 -29.13 -6.38 0.54
C ARG A 301 -28.39 -7.61 -0.02
N PHE A 302 -27.60 -7.41 -1.08
CA PHE A 302 -26.86 -8.47 -1.76
C PHE A 302 -25.38 -8.14 -1.93
N THR A 303 -25.07 -6.92 -2.38
CA THR A 303 -23.72 -6.47 -2.71
C THR A 303 -23.08 -5.81 -1.50
N LYS A 304 -21.78 -6.03 -1.31
CA LYS A 304 -20.98 -5.29 -0.33
C LYS A 304 -20.04 -4.33 -1.04
N LEU A 305 -20.00 -3.08 -0.57
CA LEU A 305 -18.88 -2.21 -0.91
C LEU A 305 -17.65 -2.70 -0.15
N THR A 306 -16.55 -2.79 -0.88
CA THR A 306 -15.23 -3.04 -0.32
C THR A 306 -14.42 -1.78 -0.56
N VAL A 307 -13.79 -1.27 0.48
CA VAL A 307 -12.71 -0.31 0.28
C VAL A 307 -11.53 -1.14 -0.21
N ASP A 308 -11.05 -0.84 -1.42
CA ASP A 308 -9.84 -1.51 -1.88
C ASP A 308 -8.68 -1.15 -0.96
N ILE A 309 -7.72 -2.07 -0.76
CA ILE A 309 -6.38 -1.71 -0.23
C ILE A 309 -5.67 -0.65 -1.14
N LYS A 310 -6.19 -0.47 -2.37
CA LYS A 310 -5.82 0.46 -3.45
C LYS A 310 -5.95 1.95 -3.05
N SER A 311 -6.75 2.29 -2.04
CA SER A 311 -6.90 3.67 -1.52
C SER A 311 -5.93 4.00 -0.38
N MET A 312 -4.95 3.13 -0.07
CA MET A 312 -3.82 3.49 0.78
C MET A 312 -3.03 4.58 0.06
N ARG A 313 -3.04 5.82 0.59
CA ARG A 313 -2.29 6.95 -0.01
C ARG A 313 -0.82 6.62 -0.27
N LEU A 314 -0.25 5.74 0.54
CA LEU A 314 1.13 5.24 0.46
C LEU A 314 1.36 4.10 -0.57
N TYR A 315 0.31 3.43 -1.06
CA TYR A 315 0.38 2.45 -2.17
C TYR A 315 -0.47 2.87 -3.37
N ASN A 316 -0.57 4.18 -3.62
CA ASN A 316 -1.37 4.71 -4.71
C ASN A 316 -0.87 4.20 -6.08
N LYS A 317 -1.73 3.45 -6.77
CA LYS A 317 -1.38 2.59 -7.92
C LYS A 317 -0.97 3.27 -9.22
N PRO A 318 -1.56 4.41 -9.64
CA PRO A 318 -1.18 5.03 -10.90
C PRO A 318 0.29 5.45 -10.86
N GLU A 319 0.71 6.06 -9.75
CA GLU A 319 2.08 6.57 -9.61
C GLU A 319 3.11 5.44 -9.62
N LEU A 320 2.90 4.32 -8.93
CA LEU A 320 3.90 3.23 -8.89
C LEU A 320 4.12 2.58 -10.26
N LEU A 321 3.06 2.20 -10.97
CA LEU A 321 3.16 1.57 -12.29
C LEU A 321 3.60 2.55 -13.38
N ILE A 322 3.14 3.81 -13.32
CA ILE A 322 3.60 4.86 -14.25
C ILE A 322 5.07 5.17 -13.99
N THR A 323 5.49 5.29 -12.73
CA THR A 323 6.88 5.53 -12.34
C THR A 323 7.78 4.38 -12.79
N LEU A 324 7.38 3.13 -12.53
CA LEU A 324 8.10 1.96 -13.03
C LEU A 324 8.26 2.02 -14.56
N ARG A 325 7.15 2.16 -15.31
CA ARG A 325 7.19 2.19 -16.78
C ARG A 325 8.04 3.35 -17.31
N ASN A 326 7.92 4.53 -16.71
CA ASN A 326 8.73 5.70 -17.04
C ASN A 326 10.20 5.46 -16.75
N ASN A 327 10.53 4.87 -15.59
CA ASN A 327 11.91 4.58 -15.21
C ASN A 327 12.55 3.55 -16.14
N LEU A 328 11.82 2.48 -16.50
CA LEU A 328 12.28 1.49 -17.48
C LEU A 328 12.47 2.13 -18.87
N ARG A 329 11.61 3.08 -19.26
CA ARG A 329 11.73 3.84 -20.51
C ARG A 329 12.98 4.72 -20.51
N VAL A 330 13.18 5.50 -19.44
CA VAL A 330 14.34 6.39 -19.29
C VAL A 330 15.64 5.60 -19.25
N ALA A 331 15.64 4.43 -18.63
CA ALA A 331 16.79 3.53 -18.58
C ALA A 331 17.02 2.74 -19.88
N GLY A 332 16.19 2.92 -20.92
CA GLY A 332 16.35 2.24 -22.22
C GLY A 332 16.01 0.74 -22.20
N ILE A 333 15.46 0.25 -21.10
CA ILE A 333 15.14 -1.17 -20.83
C ILE A 333 13.63 -1.41 -20.78
N SER A 334 12.84 -0.58 -21.46
CA SER A 334 11.37 -0.70 -21.49
C SER A 334 10.86 -1.88 -22.32
N LYS A 335 11.67 -2.44 -23.22
CA LYS A 335 11.32 -3.56 -24.10
C LYS A 335 12.40 -4.62 -24.08
N GLY A 336 12.01 -5.86 -24.43
CA GLY A 336 12.93 -6.98 -24.59
C GLY A 336 13.38 -7.63 -23.27
N PRO A 337 14.26 -8.64 -23.37
CA PRO A 337 14.83 -9.33 -22.21
C PRO A 337 15.60 -8.37 -21.31
N ILE A 338 15.54 -8.57 -19.99
CA ILE A 338 16.23 -7.75 -18.99
C ILE A 338 16.81 -8.67 -17.91
N SER A 339 18.00 -8.40 -17.38
CA SER A 339 18.46 -9.16 -16.21
C SER A 339 17.64 -8.79 -14.98
N TYR A 340 17.41 -9.75 -14.08
CA TYR A 340 16.79 -9.43 -12.80
C TYR A 340 17.63 -8.42 -12.00
N ILE A 341 18.96 -8.39 -12.20
CA ILE A 341 19.89 -7.42 -11.58
C ILE A 341 19.63 -6.01 -12.09
N ASP A 342 19.46 -5.84 -13.40
CA ASP A 342 19.20 -4.54 -14.02
C ASP A 342 17.81 -4.00 -13.65
N LEU A 343 16.91 -4.90 -13.25
CA LEU A 343 15.55 -4.56 -12.87
C LEU A 343 15.44 -4.12 -11.39
N LEU A 344 16.35 -4.58 -10.51
CA LEU A 344 16.35 -4.30 -9.06
C LEU A 344 16.14 -2.83 -8.64
N PRO A 345 16.69 -1.81 -9.35
CA PRO A 345 16.46 -0.42 -8.98
C PRO A 345 15.01 0.05 -9.18
N TYR A 346 14.20 -0.73 -9.90
CA TYR A 346 12.91 -0.30 -10.43
C TYR A 346 11.73 -1.10 -9.89
N ASP A 347 11.90 -2.39 -9.60
CA ASP A 347 10.82 -3.33 -9.28
C ASP A 347 10.76 -3.72 -7.79
N GLN A 348 10.80 -2.71 -6.93
CA GLN A 348 10.66 -2.74 -5.46
C GLN A 348 11.37 -3.91 -4.74
N ASN A 349 12.53 -3.58 -4.17
CA ASN A 349 13.14 -4.38 -3.11
C ASN A 349 12.50 -4.07 -1.75
N HIS A 350 12.66 -4.98 -0.80
CA HIS A 350 12.25 -4.84 0.60
C HIS A 350 12.64 -3.45 1.18
N TYR A 351 11.94 -2.96 2.21
CA TYR A 351 12.19 -1.64 2.84
C TYR A 351 13.66 -1.37 3.20
N TYR A 352 14.46 -2.44 3.37
CA TYR A 352 15.88 -2.39 3.68
C TYR A 352 16.79 -2.91 2.55
N GLY A 353 16.27 -2.99 1.33
CA GLY A 353 16.98 -3.47 0.14
C GLY A 353 17.23 -4.97 0.12
N THR A 354 18.11 -5.42 -0.79
CA THR A 354 18.39 -6.85 -0.99
C THR A 354 19.22 -7.47 0.13
N GLN A 355 19.93 -6.66 0.92
CA GLN A 355 20.77 -7.14 2.02
C GLN A 355 19.95 -7.87 3.10
N VAL A 356 18.71 -7.43 3.37
CA VAL A 356 17.83 -8.11 4.32
C VAL A 356 17.34 -9.45 3.77
N LEU A 357 17.15 -9.55 2.45
CA LEU A 357 16.84 -10.83 1.81
C LEU A 357 18.03 -11.79 1.92
N ASP A 358 19.26 -11.30 1.75
CA ASP A 358 20.47 -12.09 1.94
C ASP A 358 20.64 -12.58 3.38
N LEU A 359 20.40 -11.69 4.35
CA LEU A 359 20.41 -12.04 5.77
C LEU A 359 19.36 -13.10 6.08
N ALA A 360 18.12 -12.92 5.61
CA ALA A 360 17.06 -13.90 5.83
C ALA A 360 17.39 -15.25 5.18
N VAL A 361 17.95 -15.25 3.96
CA VAL A 361 18.41 -16.48 3.29
C VAL A 361 19.48 -17.19 4.13
N ASN A 362 20.44 -16.45 4.68
CA ASN A 362 21.52 -17.01 5.49
C ASN A 362 21.03 -17.53 6.85
N GLU A 363 20.24 -16.73 7.57
CA GLU A 363 19.69 -17.08 8.89
C GLU A 363 18.75 -18.29 8.81
N LEU A 364 17.88 -18.32 7.80
CA LEU A 364 16.95 -19.42 7.56
C LEU A 364 17.61 -20.60 6.82
N LYS A 365 18.88 -20.44 6.41
CA LYS A 365 19.69 -21.40 5.66
C LYS A 365 19.06 -21.84 4.33
N LEU A 366 18.33 -20.95 3.65
CA LEU A 366 17.53 -21.27 2.46
C LEU A 366 18.37 -21.83 1.31
N ASN A 367 19.66 -21.50 1.27
CA ASN A 367 20.61 -21.94 0.26
C ASN A 367 21.10 -23.40 0.42
N GLN A 368 20.79 -24.08 1.52
CA GLN A 368 21.25 -25.47 1.79
C GLN A 368 20.27 -26.55 1.31
N TYR A 369 19.09 -26.15 0.84
CA TYR A 369 18.01 -27.07 0.49
C TYR A 369 17.96 -27.36 -1.01
N ASP A 370 17.39 -28.50 -1.39
CA ASP A 370 17.29 -28.90 -2.79
C ASP A 370 16.46 -27.88 -3.60
N GLN A 371 17.15 -27.09 -4.40
CA GLN A 371 16.63 -25.98 -5.20
C GLN A 371 15.73 -26.46 -6.35
N ASN A 372 15.80 -27.75 -6.71
CA ASN A 372 14.99 -28.31 -7.79
C ASN A 372 13.59 -28.72 -7.34
N SER A 373 13.40 -28.98 -6.04
CA SER A 373 12.20 -29.63 -5.50
C SER A 373 11.36 -28.74 -4.58
N ASN A 374 11.98 -27.78 -3.88
CA ASN A 374 11.32 -27.05 -2.80
C ASN A 374 10.71 -25.72 -3.26
N TRP A 375 9.40 -25.58 -3.04
CA TRP A 375 8.63 -24.38 -3.35
C TRP A 375 8.42 -23.50 -2.12
N PHE A 376 8.49 -22.19 -2.33
CA PHE A 376 8.23 -21.17 -1.33
C PHE A 376 7.00 -20.36 -1.71
N ILE A 377 6.21 -19.90 -0.76
CA ILE A 377 5.14 -18.93 -1.00
C ILE A 377 5.61 -17.57 -0.53
N GLN A 378 5.44 -16.54 -1.35
CA GLN A 378 5.56 -15.14 -0.91
C GLN A 378 4.17 -14.51 -0.86
N ILE A 379 3.76 -14.06 0.31
CA ILE A 379 2.49 -13.35 0.53
C ILE A 379 2.73 -11.85 0.38
N GLY A 380 1.85 -11.16 -0.37
CA GLY A 380 1.95 -9.73 -0.64
C GLY A 380 3.21 -9.39 -1.44
N SER A 381 3.38 -10.02 -2.58
CA SER A 381 4.62 -9.90 -3.36
C SER A 381 4.81 -8.55 -4.05
N ASN A 382 3.77 -7.72 -4.16
CA ASN A 382 3.78 -6.46 -4.90
C ASN A 382 4.23 -6.70 -6.36
N LEU A 383 5.21 -5.95 -6.87
CA LEU A 383 5.84 -6.19 -8.18
C LEU A 383 6.68 -7.48 -8.22
N ALA A 384 6.84 -8.20 -7.12
CA ALA A 384 7.59 -9.44 -6.95
C ALA A 384 9.12 -9.32 -7.15
N GLY A 385 9.70 -8.16 -6.84
CA GLY A 385 11.15 -7.95 -6.84
C GLY A 385 11.89 -8.91 -5.91
N CYS A 386 11.40 -9.10 -4.68
CA CYS A 386 11.97 -10.07 -3.74
C CYS A 386 11.94 -11.50 -4.30
N ALA A 387 10.83 -11.93 -4.92
CA ALA A 387 10.71 -13.26 -5.52
C ALA A 387 11.72 -13.45 -6.65
N ARG A 388 11.86 -12.46 -7.55
CA ARG A 388 12.85 -12.48 -8.63
C ARG A 388 14.29 -12.46 -8.11
N TYR A 389 14.57 -11.73 -7.04
CA TYR A 389 15.90 -11.72 -6.42
C TYR A 389 16.26 -13.10 -5.84
N LEU A 390 15.33 -13.71 -5.10
CA LEU A 390 15.49 -15.05 -4.53
C LEU A 390 15.66 -16.11 -5.63
N ALA A 391 14.85 -16.03 -6.70
CA ALA A 391 14.98 -16.91 -7.85
C ALA A 391 16.29 -16.70 -8.63
N GLY A 392 16.63 -15.45 -8.96
CA GLY A 392 17.81 -15.14 -9.76
C GLY A 392 19.13 -15.46 -9.05
N LYS A 393 19.26 -15.07 -7.78
CA LYS A 393 20.50 -15.24 -7.01
C LYS A 393 20.63 -16.62 -6.36
N TYR A 394 19.54 -17.13 -5.80
CA TYR A 394 19.54 -18.36 -4.99
C TYR A 394 18.81 -19.53 -5.65
N GLN A 395 18.27 -19.36 -6.86
CA GLN A 395 17.58 -20.41 -7.61
C GLN A 395 16.38 -21.01 -6.86
N LEU A 396 15.74 -20.22 -5.99
CA LEU A 396 14.57 -20.65 -5.24
C LEU A 396 13.31 -20.56 -6.10
N LYS A 397 12.43 -21.56 -6.00
CA LYS A 397 11.10 -21.55 -6.63
C LYS A 397 10.09 -20.83 -5.74
N VAL A 398 9.48 -19.75 -6.22
CA VAL A 398 8.59 -18.88 -5.45
C VAL A 398 7.23 -18.79 -6.12
N LEU A 399 6.17 -19.12 -5.38
CA LEU A 399 4.80 -18.77 -5.67
C LEU A 399 4.50 -17.40 -5.04
N ALA A 400 4.56 -16.36 -5.85
CA ALA A 400 4.29 -14.97 -5.49
C ALA A 400 2.78 -14.71 -5.54
N ILE A 401 2.17 -14.47 -4.37
CA ILE A 401 0.75 -14.19 -4.23
C ILE A 401 0.59 -12.69 -3.94
N GLU A 402 -0.09 -11.99 -4.84
CA GLU A 402 -0.35 -10.56 -4.72
C GLU A 402 -1.85 -10.29 -4.78
N LEU A 403 -2.37 -9.47 -3.86
CA LEU A 403 -3.79 -9.15 -3.82
C LEU A 403 -4.22 -8.34 -5.05
N GLN A 404 -3.33 -7.48 -5.56
CA GLN A 404 -3.62 -6.52 -6.61
C GLN A 404 -3.28 -7.09 -7.99
N ASN A 405 -4.31 -7.36 -8.79
CA ASN A 405 -4.14 -7.94 -10.12
C ASN A 405 -3.18 -7.16 -11.04
N ASP A 406 -3.28 -5.82 -11.10
CA ASP A 406 -2.44 -5.00 -11.97
C ASP A 406 -0.93 -5.11 -11.64
N LEU A 407 -0.60 -5.27 -10.36
CA LEU A 407 0.77 -5.51 -9.89
C LEU A 407 1.22 -6.93 -10.22
N SER A 408 0.36 -7.93 -9.99
CA SER A 408 0.63 -9.34 -10.30
C SER A 408 0.89 -9.56 -11.81
N GLN A 409 0.07 -8.95 -12.67
CA GLN A 409 0.26 -9.01 -14.13
C GLN A 409 1.56 -8.36 -14.57
N THR A 410 1.86 -7.16 -14.04
CA THR A 410 3.13 -6.47 -14.33
C THR A 410 4.32 -7.27 -13.81
N ALA A 411 4.22 -7.87 -12.62
CA ALA A 411 5.23 -8.74 -12.03
C ALA A 411 5.49 -9.98 -12.89
N SER A 412 4.44 -10.58 -13.45
CA SER A 412 4.54 -11.72 -14.35
C SER A 412 5.25 -11.35 -15.65
N GLU A 413 4.89 -10.21 -16.28
CA GLU A 413 5.57 -9.70 -17.48
C GLU A 413 7.07 -9.48 -17.21
N LEU A 414 7.41 -8.81 -16.12
CA LEU A 414 8.79 -8.55 -15.74
C LEU A 414 9.58 -9.85 -15.46
N THR A 415 8.94 -10.82 -14.82
CA THR A 415 9.54 -12.15 -14.56
C THR A 415 9.85 -12.90 -15.84
N GLU A 416 8.96 -12.86 -16.82
CA GLU A 416 9.17 -13.43 -18.14
C GLU A 416 10.35 -12.78 -18.85
N ARG A 417 10.41 -11.44 -18.82
CA ARG A 417 11.52 -10.68 -19.40
C ARG A 417 12.86 -10.98 -18.72
N CYS A 418 12.84 -11.34 -17.43
CA CYS A 418 13.98 -11.85 -16.69
C CYS A 418 14.35 -13.31 -16.95
N ARG A 419 13.56 -14.04 -17.75
CA ARG A 419 13.71 -15.50 -17.99
C ARG A 419 13.64 -16.30 -16.69
N LEU A 420 12.85 -15.84 -15.72
CA LEU A 420 12.67 -16.48 -14.42
C LEU A 420 11.31 -17.18 -14.26
N SER A 421 10.53 -17.32 -15.34
CA SER A 421 9.18 -17.93 -15.29
C SER A 421 9.14 -19.40 -14.83
N ASN A 422 10.27 -20.11 -14.88
CA ASN A 422 10.39 -21.47 -14.34
C ASN A 422 10.62 -21.50 -12.82
N TYR A 423 10.91 -20.35 -12.22
CA TYR A 423 11.24 -20.19 -10.81
C TYR A 423 10.23 -19.33 -10.07
N VAL A 424 9.65 -18.30 -10.71
CA VAL A 424 8.66 -17.43 -10.05
C VAL A 424 7.31 -17.54 -10.75
N HIS A 425 6.31 -17.96 -10.00
CA HIS A 425 4.93 -18.10 -10.45
C HIS A 425 4.05 -17.09 -9.73
N HIS A 426 3.16 -16.42 -10.45
CA HIS A 426 2.34 -15.34 -9.91
C HIS A 426 0.88 -15.78 -9.80
N ILE A 427 0.27 -15.50 -8.65
CA ILE A 427 -1.18 -15.64 -8.45
C ILE A 427 -1.72 -14.32 -7.92
N ALA A 428 -2.74 -13.78 -8.59
CA ALA A 428 -3.48 -12.63 -8.11
C ALA A 428 -4.61 -13.09 -7.18
N GLY A 429 -4.61 -12.66 -5.92
CA GLY A 429 -5.72 -12.96 -5.01
C GLY A 429 -5.41 -12.81 -3.52
N ASN A 430 -6.46 -12.86 -2.70
CA ASN A 430 -6.34 -12.93 -1.25
C ASN A 430 -5.75 -14.28 -0.85
N PHE A 431 -4.62 -14.27 -0.14
CA PHE A 431 -3.95 -15.49 0.32
C PHE A 431 -4.90 -16.45 1.06
N LEU A 432 -5.81 -15.94 1.90
CA LEU A 432 -6.72 -16.82 2.66
C LEU A 432 -7.64 -17.65 1.76
N ASN A 433 -8.01 -17.12 0.59
CA ASN A 433 -8.84 -17.82 -0.38
C ASN A 433 -7.98 -18.67 -1.31
N VAL A 434 -6.86 -18.13 -1.80
CA VAL A 434 -5.92 -18.87 -2.66
C VAL A 434 -5.40 -20.12 -1.95
N ALA A 435 -5.04 -19.99 -0.66
CA ALA A 435 -4.51 -21.08 0.14
C ALA A 435 -5.43 -22.29 0.17
N GLU A 436 -6.75 -22.12 0.24
CA GLU A 436 -7.73 -23.22 0.28
C GLU A 436 -7.62 -24.16 -0.93
N HIS A 437 -7.09 -23.68 -2.05
CA HIS A 437 -6.88 -24.46 -3.27
C HIS A 437 -5.44 -24.93 -3.49
N LEU A 438 -4.50 -24.54 -2.62
CA LEU A 438 -3.11 -24.96 -2.69
C LEU A 438 -2.90 -26.32 -2.00
N GLN A 439 -1.95 -27.09 -2.53
CA GLN A 439 -1.61 -28.41 -2.03
C GLN A 439 -1.07 -28.38 -0.59
N GLU A 440 -1.60 -29.26 0.25
CA GLU A 440 -1.17 -29.45 1.63
C GLU A 440 0.21 -30.11 1.74
N ASN A 441 0.96 -29.78 2.80
CA ASN A 441 2.27 -30.35 3.09
C ASN A 441 3.21 -30.34 1.86
N PHE A 442 3.18 -29.28 1.05
CA PHE A 442 3.93 -29.18 -0.20
C PHE A 442 4.98 -28.07 -0.20
N TYR A 443 4.76 -26.99 0.53
CA TYR A 443 5.65 -25.84 0.49
C TYR A 443 6.69 -25.92 1.60
N TYR A 444 7.93 -25.57 1.27
CA TYR A 444 9.02 -25.60 2.23
C TYR A 444 9.06 -24.35 3.11
N GLY A 445 8.69 -23.20 2.54
CA GLY A 445 8.67 -21.94 3.29
C GLY A 445 7.54 -21.03 2.86
N ILE A 446 7.02 -20.25 3.78
CA ILE A 446 6.09 -19.16 3.51
C ILE A 446 6.72 -17.87 4.04
N LEU A 447 6.78 -16.85 3.19
CA LEU A 447 7.43 -15.57 3.42
C LEU A 447 6.38 -14.46 3.37
N SER A 448 6.29 -13.64 4.42
CA SER A 448 5.45 -12.43 4.44
C SER A 448 6.25 -11.24 4.94
N TRP A 449 6.45 -10.25 4.07
CA TRP A 449 7.30 -9.09 4.31
C TRP A 449 6.45 -7.84 4.57
N ILE A 450 5.62 -7.84 5.63
CA ILE A 450 4.72 -6.72 6.06
C ILE A 450 3.26 -6.80 5.55
N THR A 451 2.78 -7.91 5.01
CA THR A 451 1.38 -7.98 4.52
C THR A 451 0.31 -8.06 5.62
N ILE A 452 0.70 -8.31 6.86
CA ILE A 452 -0.25 -8.74 7.89
C ILE A 452 -1.02 -7.61 8.58
N LEU A 453 -0.55 -6.35 8.51
CA LEU A 453 -1.26 -5.19 9.08
C LEU A 453 -2.71 -5.03 8.56
N HIS A 454 -3.00 -5.59 7.39
CA HIS A 454 -4.31 -5.54 6.74
C HIS A 454 -5.27 -6.65 7.19
N PHE A 455 -4.77 -7.68 7.87
CA PHE A 455 -5.60 -8.75 8.43
C PHE A 455 -6.07 -8.35 9.83
N ASN A 456 -7.37 -8.45 10.06
CA ASN A 456 -7.92 -8.35 11.41
C ASN A 456 -7.49 -9.56 12.26
N GLN A 457 -7.79 -9.52 13.55
CA GLN A 457 -7.38 -10.57 14.49
C GLN A 457 -7.83 -11.98 14.06
N ASN A 458 -9.03 -12.16 13.53
CA ASN A 458 -9.54 -13.47 13.07
C ASN A 458 -8.89 -13.91 11.75
N GLU A 459 -8.63 -12.98 10.84
CA GLU A 459 -7.96 -13.26 9.58
C GLU A 459 -6.49 -13.68 9.80
N ARG A 460 -5.79 -13.06 10.76
CA ARG A 460 -4.44 -13.46 11.19
C ARG A 460 -4.39 -14.90 11.69
N ILE A 461 -5.42 -15.32 12.42
CA ILE A 461 -5.56 -16.70 12.89
C ILE A 461 -5.70 -17.67 11.71
N ARG A 462 -6.59 -17.36 10.76
CA ARG A 462 -6.76 -18.17 9.54
C ARG A 462 -5.50 -18.20 8.70
N LEU A 463 -4.76 -17.10 8.62
CA LEU A 463 -3.51 -17.02 7.87
C LEU A 463 -2.46 -18.00 8.41
N ILE A 464 -2.28 -18.04 9.73
CA ILE A 464 -1.34 -18.95 10.39
C ILE A 464 -1.77 -20.41 10.17
N ASP A 465 -3.07 -20.69 10.32
CA ASP A 465 -3.65 -22.03 10.12
C ASP A 465 -3.46 -22.55 8.69
N GLN A 466 -3.79 -21.71 7.70
CA GLN A 466 -3.58 -22.01 6.29
C GLN A 466 -2.09 -22.18 5.98
N SER A 467 -1.23 -21.33 6.54
CA SER A 467 0.23 -21.45 6.35
C SER A 467 0.76 -22.76 6.92
N TYR A 468 0.30 -23.17 8.11
CA TYR A 468 0.68 -24.44 8.74
C TYR A 468 0.30 -25.65 7.87
N ARG A 469 -0.93 -25.65 7.35
CA ARG A 469 -1.46 -26.73 6.50
C ARG A 469 -0.66 -26.92 5.21
N LEU A 470 -0.16 -25.83 4.63
CA LEU A 470 0.58 -25.85 3.37
C LEU A 470 2.05 -26.28 3.54
N LEU A 471 2.62 -26.13 4.74
CA LEU A 471 4.05 -26.35 5.00
C LEU A 471 4.41 -27.84 5.18
N GLN A 472 5.45 -28.29 4.49
CA GLN A 472 6.08 -29.61 4.63
C GLN A 472 6.59 -29.88 6.05
N GLU A 473 6.99 -31.14 6.30
CA GLU A 473 7.84 -31.48 7.44
C GLU A 473 9.20 -30.77 7.30
N ASN A 474 9.67 -30.11 8.37
CA ASN A 474 10.80 -29.18 8.40
C ASN A 474 10.58 -27.79 7.75
N GLY A 475 9.39 -27.49 7.23
CA GLY A 475 9.09 -26.18 6.66
C GLY A 475 9.02 -25.04 7.68
N PHE A 476 9.10 -23.79 7.21
CA PHE A 476 9.08 -22.59 8.06
C PHE A 476 8.10 -21.51 7.58
N PHE A 477 7.57 -20.74 8.53
CA PHE A 477 6.81 -19.52 8.25
C PHE A 477 7.63 -18.33 8.75
N TYR A 478 8.05 -17.47 7.81
CA TYR A 478 8.75 -16.23 8.11
C TYR A 478 7.79 -15.06 7.96
N LEU A 479 7.76 -14.23 9.00
CA LEU A 479 6.85 -13.10 9.07
C LEU A 479 7.53 -11.87 9.65
N GLU A 480 7.38 -10.77 8.92
CA GLU A 480 7.63 -9.41 9.37
C GLU A 480 6.31 -8.65 9.49
N ASP A 481 6.11 -7.98 10.63
CA ASP A 481 4.85 -7.29 10.95
C ASP A 481 5.07 -6.11 11.91
N PHE A 482 4.09 -5.22 11.99
CA PHE A 482 4.11 -4.05 12.88
C PHE A 482 3.41 -4.35 14.21
N ILE A 483 3.99 -3.83 15.30
CA ILE A 483 3.43 -3.91 16.65
C ILE A 483 3.26 -2.53 17.28
N ARG A 484 2.25 -2.40 18.13
CA ARG A 484 1.96 -1.22 18.92
C ARG A 484 2.79 -1.21 20.21
N ILE A 485 3.55 -0.13 20.43
CA ILE A 485 4.43 0.05 21.63
C ILE A 485 3.74 0.89 22.72
N GLY A 486 2.69 1.64 22.40
CA GLY A 486 1.94 2.48 23.36
C GLY A 486 0.52 2.77 22.89
N ASN A 487 -0.22 3.62 23.62
CA ASN A 487 -1.57 4.01 23.20
C ASN A 487 -1.52 4.81 21.90
N ILE A 488 -2.43 4.48 20.98
CA ILE A 488 -2.59 5.19 19.70
C ILE A 488 -3.47 6.41 19.98
N SER A 489 -3.03 7.60 19.58
CA SER A 489 -3.83 8.82 19.63
C SER A 489 -4.97 8.79 18.60
N TYR A 490 -5.97 9.66 18.76
CA TYR A 490 -7.10 9.74 17.83
C TYR A 490 -6.63 10.02 16.38
N ASP A 491 -5.72 10.97 16.20
CA ASP A 491 -5.18 11.31 14.87
C ASP A 491 -4.36 10.17 14.26
N GLU A 492 -3.55 9.46 15.06
CA GLU A 492 -2.81 8.29 14.60
C GLU A 492 -3.74 7.12 14.24
N SER A 493 -4.86 6.97 14.95
CA SER A 493 -5.86 5.95 14.61
C SER A 493 -6.52 6.22 13.27
N ILE A 494 -6.80 7.50 12.97
CA ILE A 494 -7.32 7.93 11.66
C ILE A 494 -6.31 7.63 10.55
N ILE A 495 -5.02 7.94 10.75
CA ILE A 495 -3.97 7.64 9.76
C ILE A 495 -3.84 6.13 9.55
N LEU A 496 -3.81 5.34 10.64
CA LEU A 496 -3.73 3.88 10.56
C LEU A 496 -4.91 3.28 9.82
N GLU A 497 -6.13 3.76 10.09
CA GLU A 497 -7.36 3.23 9.47
C GLU A 497 -7.54 3.71 8.02
N HIS A 498 -7.36 5.00 7.75
CA HIS A 498 -7.70 5.62 6.47
C HIS A 498 -6.51 5.76 5.50
N ASP A 499 -5.30 6.02 6.00
CA ASP A 499 -4.12 6.21 5.14
C ASP A 499 -3.31 4.93 4.95
N LEU A 500 -3.34 4.00 5.92
CA LEU A 500 -2.57 2.74 5.95
C LEU A 500 -3.42 1.46 5.89
N TYR A 501 -4.74 1.54 6.03
CA TYR A 501 -5.64 0.37 6.06
C TYR A 501 -5.22 -0.71 7.07
N CYS A 502 -4.72 -0.27 8.22
CA CYS A 502 -4.33 -1.13 9.32
C CYS A 502 -5.57 -1.47 10.15
N LYS A 503 -6.16 -2.64 9.90
CA LYS A 503 -7.38 -3.10 10.60
C LYS A 503 -7.12 -3.47 12.05
N TYR A 504 -5.89 -3.88 12.35
CA TYR A 504 -5.50 -4.35 13.67
C TYR A 504 -3.99 -4.23 13.85
N LEU A 505 -3.59 -3.38 14.80
CA LEU A 505 -2.20 -3.20 15.21
C LEU A 505 -2.00 -3.79 16.62
N PRO A 506 -1.53 -5.04 16.74
CA PRO A 506 -1.41 -5.72 18.01
C PRO A 506 -0.29 -5.11 18.86
N THR A 507 -0.46 -5.02 20.18
CA THR A 507 0.69 -4.91 21.09
C THR A 507 1.54 -6.17 21.01
N ILE A 508 2.77 -6.08 21.52
CA ILE A 508 3.63 -7.26 21.63
C ILE A 508 2.96 -8.39 22.42
N ASP A 509 2.15 -8.07 23.44
CA ASP A 509 1.45 -9.05 24.27
C ASP A 509 0.18 -9.61 23.58
N GLU A 510 -0.53 -8.78 22.81
CA GLU A 510 -1.66 -9.19 21.97
C GLU A 510 -1.20 -10.11 20.81
N TYR A 511 -0.04 -9.80 20.22
CA TYR A 511 0.60 -10.62 19.19
C TYR A 511 1.03 -11.98 19.75
N LYS A 512 1.67 -11.97 20.92
CA LYS A 512 2.04 -13.17 21.67
C LYS A 512 0.80 -14.00 22.03
N SER A 513 -0.27 -13.40 22.52
CA SER A 513 -1.49 -14.12 22.94
C SER A 513 -2.34 -14.68 21.79
N THR A 514 -2.40 -14.01 20.64
CA THR A 514 -3.14 -14.47 19.44
C THR A 514 -2.44 -15.65 18.76
N THR A 515 -1.11 -15.69 18.79
CA THR A 515 -0.30 -16.79 18.24
C THR A 515 -0.33 -18.05 19.12
N VAL A 516 -0.51 -17.87 20.44
CA VAL A 516 -0.48 -18.94 21.47
C VAL A 516 -1.77 -19.77 21.53
N LYS A 517 -2.95 -19.22 21.21
CA LYS A 517 -4.22 -19.92 21.45
C LYS A 517 -4.59 -21.03 20.45
N ILE A 518 -3.97 -21.10 19.26
CA ILE A 518 -4.49 -21.91 18.14
C ILE A 518 -3.69 -23.17 17.82
N ALA A 519 -2.35 -23.12 17.86
CA ALA A 519 -1.52 -24.26 17.47
C ALA A 519 -1.47 -25.38 18.54
N GLU A 520 -1.58 -25.01 19.82
CA GLU A 520 -1.48 -25.95 20.93
C GLU A 520 -2.80 -26.71 21.19
N TYR A 521 -3.94 -26.00 21.14
CA TYR A 521 -5.27 -26.60 21.38
C TYR A 521 -5.72 -27.55 20.27
N ARG A 522 -5.47 -27.22 19.00
CA ARG A 522 -5.89 -28.08 17.86
C ARG A 522 -5.08 -29.36 17.73
N ARG A 523 -3.81 -29.34 18.14
CA ARG A 523 -2.95 -30.53 18.13
C ARG A 523 -3.27 -31.49 19.28
N LEU A 524 -3.60 -30.97 20.46
CA LEU A 524 -3.98 -31.78 21.63
C LEU A 524 -5.38 -32.38 21.44
N LEU A 525 -6.38 -31.62 21.00
CA LEU A 525 -7.76 -32.12 20.91
C LEU A 525 -8.02 -33.14 19.79
N SER A 526 -7.19 -33.19 18.75
CA SER A 526 -7.38 -34.11 17.61
C SER A 526 -7.02 -35.57 17.91
N HIS A 527 -6.37 -35.86 19.04
CA HIS A 527 -5.86 -37.20 19.39
C HIS A 527 -6.22 -37.67 20.82
N THR A 528 -7.09 -36.94 21.53
CA THR A 528 -7.41 -37.21 22.95
C THR A 528 -8.82 -37.78 23.08
N HIS A 529 -9.02 -38.88 23.80
CA HIS A 529 -10.34 -39.54 23.92
C HIS A 529 -11.15 -39.05 25.13
N SER A 530 -10.47 -38.65 26.21
CA SER A 530 -11.10 -38.05 27.41
C SER A 530 -10.33 -36.80 27.88
N VAL A 531 -11.05 -35.71 28.18
CA VAL A 531 -10.46 -34.41 28.56
C VAL A 531 -11.02 -33.93 29.90
N LEU A 532 -10.15 -33.59 30.84
CA LEU A 532 -10.51 -32.95 32.11
C LEU A 532 -10.20 -31.45 32.05
N VAL A 533 -11.24 -30.62 32.17
CA VAL A 533 -11.13 -29.15 32.11
C VAL A 533 -11.38 -28.54 33.49
N LEU A 534 -10.38 -27.85 34.03
CA LEU A 534 -10.52 -27.04 35.24
C LEU A 534 -10.74 -25.56 34.87
N THR A 535 -11.91 -25.04 35.19
CA THR A 535 -12.31 -23.66 34.87
C THR A 535 -12.22 -22.74 36.08
N GLY A 536 -11.64 -21.55 35.90
CA GLY A 536 -11.61 -20.49 36.91
C GLY A 536 -12.68 -19.41 36.72
N ALA A 537 -12.67 -18.40 37.60
CA ALA A 537 -13.71 -17.37 37.66
C ALA A 537 -13.93 -16.52 36.39
N GLY A 538 -12.94 -16.47 35.50
CA GLY A 538 -12.95 -15.62 34.31
C GLY A 538 -14.09 -15.90 33.32
N ILE A 539 -14.55 -17.15 33.21
CA ILE A 539 -15.63 -17.52 32.28
C ILE A 539 -16.96 -16.81 32.64
N SER A 540 -17.16 -16.53 33.93
CA SER A 540 -18.39 -15.91 34.41
C SER A 540 -18.39 -14.39 34.33
N ALA A 541 -17.21 -13.76 34.25
CA ALA A 541 -17.07 -12.32 33.99
C ALA A 541 -17.71 -11.94 32.65
N GLU A 542 -17.50 -12.78 31.63
CA GLU A 542 -18.09 -12.59 30.30
C GLU A 542 -19.61 -12.81 30.29
N SER A 543 -20.14 -13.59 31.24
CA SER A 543 -21.59 -13.78 31.43
C SER A 543 -22.24 -12.65 32.28
N GLY A 544 -21.51 -11.56 32.54
CA GLY A 544 -22.01 -10.40 33.29
C GLY A 544 -22.05 -10.60 34.82
N ILE A 545 -21.45 -11.67 35.35
CA ILE A 545 -21.30 -11.87 36.80
C ILE A 545 -20.02 -11.15 37.25
N PRO A 546 -20.10 -10.17 38.18
CA PRO A 546 -18.94 -9.39 38.59
C PRO A 546 -17.81 -10.28 39.10
N THR A 547 -16.62 -10.12 38.53
CA THR A 547 -15.39 -10.73 39.04
C THR A 547 -14.47 -9.63 39.56
N PHE A 548 -13.68 -9.92 40.59
CA PHE A 548 -12.82 -8.92 41.25
C PHE A 548 -11.59 -8.49 40.42
N ARG A 549 -11.40 -9.02 39.20
CA ARG A 549 -10.24 -8.73 38.34
C ARG A 549 -10.67 -8.07 37.02
N GLY A 550 -10.99 -6.78 37.03
CA GLY A 550 -11.30 -6.00 35.83
C GLY A 550 -11.14 -4.48 36.04
N ALA A 551 -10.73 -3.76 35.00
CA ALA A 551 -10.22 -2.38 35.01
C ALA A 551 -11.25 -1.25 35.29
N GLY A 552 -12.32 -1.52 36.05
CA GLY A 552 -13.38 -0.53 36.33
C GLY A 552 -14.09 -0.65 37.69
N GLY A 553 -13.56 -1.37 38.67
CA GLY A 553 -14.27 -1.65 39.93
C GLY A 553 -14.05 -0.61 41.04
N LEU A 554 -14.74 0.53 41.01
CA LEU A 554 -14.95 1.38 42.19
C LEU A 554 -16.03 0.74 43.07
N TRP A 555 -15.66 0.06 44.16
CA TRP A 555 -16.50 -0.04 45.37
C TRP A 555 -15.60 0.05 46.61
N ARG A 556 -15.78 1.14 47.36
CA ARG A 556 -15.07 1.43 48.60
C ARG A 556 -15.38 0.38 49.67
N GLN A 557 -14.32 -0.04 50.37
CA GLN A 557 -14.30 -0.59 51.73
C GLN A 557 -15.35 -1.65 52.10
N PHE A 558 -15.01 -2.93 51.94
CA PHE A 558 -15.31 -3.94 52.96
C PHE A 558 -14.12 -4.88 53.11
N LYS A 559 -13.63 -5.02 54.35
CA LYS A 559 -12.54 -5.92 54.75
C LYS A 559 -13.04 -7.37 54.70
N ALA A 560 -12.23 -8.22 54.06
CA ALA A 560 -12.13 -9.67 54.21
C ALA A 560 -13.35 -10.53 53.79
N THR A 561 -13.01 -11.66 53.15
CA THR A 561 -13.83 -12.84 52.82
C THR A 561 -14.83 -12.71 51.66
N GLN A 562 -14.43 -13.18 50.46
CA GLN A 562 -15.15 -14.19 49.66
C GLN A 562 -14.52 -14.31 48.25
N GLU A 563 -13.81 -15.43 48.01
CA GLU A 563 -13.25 -15.81 46.71
C GLU A 563 -14.29 -16.62 45.90
N ASN A 564 -14.37 -16.37 44.59
CA ASN A 564 -14.97 -17.22 43.53
C ASN A 564 -16.42 -17.73 43.73
N PHE A 565 -17.40 -16.84 43.55
CA PHE A 565 -18.84 -17.14 43.61
C PHE A 565 -19.43 -17.85 42.36
N LEU A 566 -18.96 -19.02 41.90
CA LEU A 566 -19.11 -19.33 40.46
C LEU A 566 -19.55 -20.72 39.95
N LEU A 567 -20.17 -21.63 40.70
CA LEU A 567 -20.30 -23.00 40.20
C LEU A 567 -21.67 -23.51 39.71
N GLY A 568 -22.76 -22.75 39.83
CA GLY A 568 -24.09 -23.21 39.37
C GLY A 568 -24.37 -23.17 37.86
N LEU A 569 -23.64 -22.36 37.08
CA LEU A 569 -23.97 -22.09 35.67
C LEU A 569 -23.69 -23.27 34.74
N HIS A 570 -22.59 -24.00 34.96
CA HIS A 570 -22.22 -25.14 34.11
C HIS A 570 -23.26 -26.27 34.17
N ARG A 571 -23.81 -26.53 35.36
CA ARG A 571 -24.86 -27.54 35.53
C ARG A 571 -26.15 -27.14 34.79
N ARG A 572 -26.55 -25.86 34.86
CA ARG A 572 -27.70 -25.32 34.11
C ARG A 572 -27.49 -25.26 32.60
N ALA A 573 -26.25 -25.10 32.15
CA ALA A 573 -25.88 -25.21 30.73
C ALA A 573 -25.90 -26.67 30.21
N GLY A 574 -26.30 -27.64 31.04
CA GLY A 574 -26.44 -29.05 30.64
C GLY A 574 -25.14 -29.85 30.73
N THR A 575 -24.11 -29.35 31.42
CA THR A 575 -22.86 -30.09 31.64
C THR A 575 -23.15 -31.32 32.50
N LYS A 576 -22.97 -32.53 31.95
CA LYS A 576 -23.37 -33.79 32.59
C LYS A 576 -22.35 -34.34 33.59
N ASN A 577 -21.06 -34.09 33.37
CA ASN A 577 -19.95 -34.58 34.20
C ASN A 577 -19.18 -33.39 34.79
N LEU A 578 -19.68 -32.83 35.90
CA LEU A 578 -19.12 -31.65 36.56
C LEU A 578 -18.73 -31.97 38.01
N ILE A 579 -17.50 -31.59 38.42
CA ILE A 579 -17.05 -31.64 39.81
C ILE A 579 -16.87 -30.21 40.32
N GLU A 580 -17.64 -29.83 41.34
CA GLU A 580 -17.64 -28.47 41.89
C GLU A 580 -16.70 -28.40 43.10
N MET A 581 -15.47 -27.93 42.87
CA MET A 581 -14.39 -27.92 43.89
C MET A 581 -14.70 -27.08 45.12
N HIS A 582 -15.36 -25.94 44.95
CA HIS A 582 -15.64 -24.99 46.04
C HIS A 582 -17.11 -24.99 46.46
N GLY A 583 -17.87 -26.03 46.06
CA GLY A 583 -19.32 -26.07 46.24
C GLY A 583 -20.09 -25.14 45.29
N ASN A 584 -21.37 -24.91 45.57
CA ASN A 584 -22.29 -24.22 44.66
C ASN A 584 -23.23 -23.32 45.45
N LEU A 585 -23.44 -22.08 44.99
CA LEU A 585 -24.28 -21.08 45.66
C LEU A 585 -25.76 -21.43 45.73
N PHE A 586 -26.25 -22.23 44.79
CA PHE A 586 -27.61 -22.73 44.81
C PHE A 586 -27.75 -23.94 45.73
N MET A 587 -26.65 -24.45 46.29
CA MET A 587 -26.67 -25.53 47.27
C MET A 587 -26.50 -24.94 48.67
N VAL A 588 -27.33 -25.41 49.59
CA VAL A 588 -27.27 -25.02 51.00
C VAL A 588 -27.14 -26.24 51.88
N GLU A 589 -26.39 -26.09 52.97
CA GLU A 589 -26.14 -27.12 53.96
C GLU A 589 -26.82 -26.74 55.27
N CYS A 590 -27.62 -27.66 55.82
CA CYS A 590 -28.25 -27.45 57.12
C CYS A 590 -27.20 -27.38 58.23
N THR A 591 -27.19 -26.30 59.01
CA THR A 591 -26.24 -26.12 60.12
C THR A 591 -26.42 -27.11 61.28
N SER A 592 -27.56 -27.81 61.32
CA SER A 592 -27.85 -28.78 62.39
C SER A 592 -27.68 -30.24 61.96
N CYS A 593 -28.11 -30.60 60.74
CA CYS A 593 -28.10 -32.00 60.30
C CYS A 593 -27.22 -32.27 59.09
N GLN A 594 -26.53 -31.24 58.58
CA GLN A 594 -25.65 -31.30 57.41
C GLN A 594 -26.32 -31.83 56.14
N PHE A 595 -27.66 -31.85 56.11
CA PHE A 595 -28.39 -32.18 54.90
C PHE A 595 -28.18 -31.08 53.87
N ILE A 596 -27.70 -31.47 52.68
CA ILE A 596 -27.41 -30.58 51.57
C ILE A 596 -28.58 -30.66 50.58
N GLU A 597 -29.11 -29.51 50.21
CA GLU A 597 -30.19 -29.41 49.23
C GLU A 597 -30.00 -28.23 48.30
N GLU A 598 -30.58 -28.33 47.10
CA GLU A 598 -30.66 -27.19 46.20
C GLU A 598 -31.74 -26.24 46.71
N ASN A 599 -31.38 -24.98 46.90
CA ASN A 599 -32.26 -23.93 47.34
C ASN A 599 -32.28 -22.81 46.29
N ASP A 600 -33.17 -22.98 45.32
CA ASP A 600 -33.38 -22.05 44.21
C ASP A 600 -34.44 -20.97 44.55
N ALA A 601 -34.78 -20.82 45.84
CA ALA A 601 -35.80 -19.88 46.27
C ALA A 601 -35.33 -18.43 46.08
N ARG A 602 -35.99 -17.69 45.18
CA ARG A 602 -35.96 -16.21 45.16
C ARG A 602 -36.49 -15.72 46.51
N PRO A 603 -35.63 -15.28 47.46
CA PRO A 603 -35.48 -13.84 47.67
C PRO A 603 -34.17 -13.35 48.34
N ILE A 604 -33.03 -14.07 48.38
CA ILE A 604 -31.80 -13.47 48.99
C ILE A 604 -31.27 -12.31 48.13
N CYS A 605 -31.21 -12.49 46.80
CA CYS A 605 -30.73 -11.45 45.90
C CYS A 605 -31.71 -10.25 45.79
N GLU A 606 -33.01 -10.44 46.01
CA GLU A 606 -34.01 -9.35 46.03
C GLU A 606 -34.02 -8.61 47.38
N LEU A 607 -33.83 -9.30 48.51
CA LEU A 607 -33.64 -8.68 49.82
C LEU A 607 -32.37 -7.80 49.87
N LEU A 608 -31.29 -8.25 49.21
CA LEU A 608 -30.04 -7.51 49.10
C LEU A 608 -30.10 -6.37 48.06
N ARG A 609 -30.83 -6.54 46.94
CA ARG A 609 -31.01 -5.48 45.92
C ARG A 609 -31.88 -4.32 46.39
N ASN A 610 -32.95 -4.59 47.15
CA ASN A 610 -33.93 -3.56 47.52
C ASN A 610 -33.54 -2.67 48.72
N ARG A 611 -32.38 -2.89 49.36
CA ARG A 611 -31.90 -2.05 50.49
C ARG A 611 -30.55 -1.37 50.26
N ALA A 612 -29.94 -1.54 49.09
CA ALA A 612 -28.76 -0.78 48.67
C ALA A 612 -29.20 0.58 48.09
N SER A 613 -29.72 1.46 48.96
CA SER A 613 -29.72 2.90 48.68
C SER A 613 -28.27 3.41 48.78
N PRO A 614 -27.83 4.36 47.93
CA PRO A 614 -26.43 4.81 47.88
C PRO A 614 -25.85 5.30 49.21
N ASP A 615 -26.69 5.65 50.20
CA ASP A 615 -26.28 6.35 51.43
C ASP A 615 -26.63 5.64 52.76
N GLY A 616 -26.94 4.32 52.77
CA GLY A 616 -27.44 3.62 53.96
C GLY A 616 -26.54 2.53 54.55
N ASN A 617 -26.17 2.64 55.83
CA ASN A 617 -25.61 1.55 56.65
C ASN A 617 -26.53 0.30 56.58
N PRO A 618 -26.01 -0.93 56.45
CA PRO A 618 -26.86 -2.12 56.34
C PRO A 618 -27.64 -2.34 57.63
N SER A 619 -28.97 -2.29 57.55
CA SER A 619 -29.86 -2.72 58.63
C SER A 619 -29.89 -4.25 58.70
N GLU A 620 -29.77 -4.80 59.92
CA GLU A 620 -29.73 -6.25 60.19
C GLU A 620 -30.93 -6.98 59.58
N ILE A 621 -30.67 -8.15 58.96
CA ILE A 621 -31.70 -9.07 58.45
C ILE A 621 -32.25 -9.86 59.64
N ASP A 622 -33.57 -9.93 59.78
CA ASP A 622 -34.24 -10.69 60.84
C ASP A 622 -34.06 -12.21 60.60
N GLU A 623 -33.67 -12.96 61.63
CA GLU A 623 -33.31 -14.40 61.55
C GLU A 623 -34.46 -15.28 61.04
N LYS A 624 -35.70 -14.81 61.16
CA LYS A 624 -36.90 -15.50 60.66
C LYS A 624 -36.97 -15.54 59.13
N ASP A 625 -36.35 -14.57 58.46
CA ASP A 625 -36.38 -14.41 57.00
C ASP A 625 -35.20 -15.14 56.32
N LEU A 626 -34.29 -15.73 57.10
CA LEU A 626 -33.19 -16.55 56.60
C LEU A 626 -33.66 -17.94 56.16
N PRO A 627 -33.05 -18.51 55.10
CA PRO A 627 -33.42 -19.81 54.58
C PRO A 627 -33.23 -20.91 55.64
N ARG A 628 -34.13 -21.89 55.63
CA ARG A 628 -34.17 -23.00 56.59
C ARG A 628 -34.29 -24.33 55.88
N CYS A 629 -33.63 -25.34 56.45
CA CYS A 629 -33.57 -26.69 55.91
C CYS A 629 -34.97 -27.29 55.80
N THR A 630 -35.30 -27.90 54.67
CA THR A 630 -36.60 -28.53 54.46
C THR A 630 -36.87 -29.67 55.44
N LYS A 631 -35.82 -30.38 55.90
CA LYS A 631 -35.95 -31.52 56.83
C LYS A 631 -36.06 -31.15 58.30
N ARG A 632 -35.24 -30.20 58.77
CA ARG A 632 -35.11 -29.89 60.22
C ARG A 632 -35.53 -28.47 60.59
N ARG A 633 -35.85 -27.62 59.60
CA ARG A 633 -36.21 -26.20 59.76
C ARG A 633 -35.15 -25.35 60.50
N SER A 634 -33.94 -25.87 60.70
CA SER A 634 -32.79 -25.11 61.18
C SER A 634 -32.24 -24.21 60.06
N LEU A 635 -31.47 -23.19 60.44
CA LEU A 635 -30.78 -22.33 59.48
C LEU A 635 -29.89 -23.16 58.53
N VAL A 636 -29.76 -22.68 57.31
CA VAL A 636 -28.83 -23.25 56.33
C VAL A 636 -27.74 -22.26 56.02
N ARG A 637 -26.54 -22.75 55.78
CA ARG A 637 -25.44 -21.97 55.22
C ARG A 637 -25.27 -22.32 53.74
N SER A 638 -24.63 -21.45 52.97
CA SER A 638 -24.19 -21.81 51.62
C SER A 638 -23.26 -23.01 51.69
N HIS A 639 -23.53 -24.03 50.87
CA HIS A 639 -22.68 -25.20 50.75
C HIS A 639 -21.56 -24.88 49.76
N ILE A 640 -20.62 -24.07 50.25
CA ILE A 640 -19.39 -23.66 49.59
C ILE A 640 -18.23 -23.80 50.56
N VAL A 641 -17.00 -23.93 50.04
CA VAL A 641 -15.79 -23.95 50.86
C VAL A 641 -15.45 -22.52 51.27
N TRP A 642 -15.42 -22.24 52.57
CA TRP A 642 -15.14 -20.89 53.09
C TRP A 642 -13.63 -20.63 53.21
N PHE A 643 -13.25 -19.35 53.28
CA PHE A 643 -11.85 -18.96 53.42
C PHE A 643 -11.25 -19.52 54.72
N GLY A 644 -10.23 -20.37 54.59
CA GLY A 644 -9.60 -21.09 55.69
C GLY A 644 -10.12 -22.52 55.91
N GLU A 645 -11.18 -22.95 55.20
CA GLU A 645 -11.59 -24.34 55.13
C GLU A 645 -10.83 -25.08 54.01
N HIS A 646 -10.54 -26.36 54.20
CA HIS A 646 -9.98 -27.21 53.15
C HIS A 646 -11.07 -27.60 52.15
N ILE A 647 -10.67 -27.81 50.88
CA ILE A 647 -11.54 -28.43 49.88
C ILE A 647 -12.00 -29.79 50.40
N TRP A 648 -13.27 -30.13 50.21
CA TRP A 648 -13.82 -31.39 50.72
C TRP A 648 -13.10 -32.60 50.13
N ASP A 649 -12.75 -33.55 51.00
CA ASP A 649 -11.99 -34.75 50.63
C ASP A 649 -12.69 -35.56 49.52
N ASP A 650 -14.03 -35.65 49.53
CA ASP A 650 -14.82 -36.33 48.49
C ASP A 650 -14.66 -35.68 47.09
N ALA A 651 -14.51 -34.36 47.03
CA ALA A 651 -14.28 -33.64 45.78
C ALA A 651 -12.84 -33.87 45.30
N LEU A 652 -11.88 -33.85 46.22
CA LEU A 652 -10.47 -34.17 45.94
C LEU A 652 -10.31 -35.61 45.45
N GLU A 653 -10.99 -36.57 46.06
CA GLU A 653 -10.91 -37.98 45.70
C GLU A 653 -11.55 -38.24 44.32
N LYS A 654 -12.68 -37.60 44.01
CA LYS A 654 -13.27 -37.63 42.65
C LYS A 654 -12.35 -37.00 41.61
N ILE A 655 -11.73 -35.87 41.93
CA ILE A 655 -10.77 -35.22 41.03
C ILE A 655 -9.56 -36.12 40.81
N GLN A 656 -9.00 -36.71 41.86
CA GLN A 656 -7.90 -37.67 41.74
C GLN A 656 -8.28 -38.87 40.85
N LYS A 657 -9.51 -39.36 40.97
CA LYS A 657 -10.02 -40.46 40.15
C LYS A 657 -10.23 -40.06 38.68
N GLU A 658 -10.79 -38.90 38.40
CA GLU A 658 -10.95 -38.40 37.02
C GLU A 658 -9.60 -38.04 36.38
N ILE A 659 -8.66 -37.47 37.14
CA ILE A 659 -7.27 -37.22 36.69
C ILE A 659 -6.61 -38.53 36.25
N GLN A 660 -6.84 -39.64 36.96
CA GLN A 660 -6.30 -40.95 36.59
C GLN A 660 -6.94 -41.56 35.33
N LEU A 661 -8.15 -41.13 34.95
CA LEU A 661 -8.92 -41.66 33.82
C LEU A 661 -8.84 -40.78 32.57
N CYS A 662 -8.27 -39.60 32.69
CA CYS A 662 -8.18 -38.62 31.62
C CYS A 662 -6.84 -38.68 30.91
N ASP A 663 -6.86 -38.69 29.58
CA ASP A 663 -5.66 -38.69 28.75
C ASP A 663 -4.91 -37.35 28.85
N LEU A 664 -5.60 -36.28 29.25
CA LEU A 664 -5.07 -34.92 29.32
C LEU A 664 -5.73 -34.09 30.45
N PHE A 665 -4.90 -33.39 31.23
CA PHE A 665 -5.28 -32.50 32.33
C PHE A 665 -4.89 -31.05 32.01
N ILE A 666 -5.86 -30.12 31.96
CA ILE A 666 -5.61 -28.72 31.56
C ILE A 666 -5.83 -27.76 32.74
N VAL A 667 -4.76 -27.07 33.17
CA VAL A 667 -4.80 -25.93 34.11
C VAL A 667 -4.19 -24.72 33.39
N ALA A 668 -4.97 -23.65 33.20
CA ALA A 668 -4.58 -22.53 32.36
C ALA A 668 -3.67 -21.51 33.08
N HIS A 669 -2.40 -21.39 32.68
CA HIS A 669 -1.63 -20.14 32.47
C HIS A 669 -0.11 -20.42 32.28
N ILE A 670 0.52 -19.69 31.35
CA ILE A 670 1.97 -19.59 31.03
C ILE A 670 2.54 -20.68 30.10
N ALA A 671 3.00 -20.30 28.90
CA ALA A 671 4.24 -20.81 28.27
C ALA A 671 4.46 -20.20 26.87
N LEU A 672 5.42 -19.27 26.72
CA LEU A 672 5.88 -18.79 25.42
C LEU A 672 7.20 -19.47 24.97
N ALA A 673 7.89 -20.20 25.85
CA ALA A 673 9.18 -20.82 25.57
C ALA A 673 9.07 -22.29 25.08
N GLU A 674 7.91 -22.94 25.25
CA GLU A 674 7.73 -24.36 24.89
C GLU A 674 7.19 -24.59 23.47
N ALA A 675 6.60 -23.57 22.83
CA ALA A 675 6.13 -23.66 21.44
C ALA A 675 7.29 -23.68 20.43
N GLU A 676 8.36 -22.93 20.72
CA GLU A 676 9.64 -22.99 19.99
C GLU A 676 10.26 -24.40 20.12
N ALA A 677 10.26 -24.95 21.34
CA ALA A 677 10.77 -26.30 21.63
C ALA A 677 9.95 -27.45 21.00
N ASN A 678 8.68 -27.24 20.65
CA ASN A 678 7.79 -28.27 20.08
C ASN A 678 7.72 -28.26 18.54
N PHE A 679 7.99 -27.13 17.89
CA PHE A 679 8.29 -27.09 16.45
C PHE A 679 9.57 -27.91 16.18
N GLU A 680 10.62 -27.67 16.97
CA GLU A 680 11.89 -28.39 16.89
C GLU A 680 11.77 -29.90 17.17
N LYS A 681 10.92 -30.32 18.12
CA LYS A 681 10.67 -31.76 18.40
C LYS A 681 10.02 -32.54 17.26
N LYS A 682 9.40 -31.87 16.28
CA LYS A 682 8.86 -32.47 15.03
C LYS A 682 9.66 -32.08 13.79
N GLY A 683 10.86 -31.51 13.97
CA GLY A 683 11.76 -31.06 12.90
C GLY A 683 11.34 -29.78 12.17
N LYS A 684 10.11 -29.27 12.35
CA LYS A 684 9.63 -28.00 11.75
C LYS A 684 10.27 -26.79 12.44
N ARG A 685 10.64 -25.72 11.72
CA ARG A 685 11.24 -24.51 12.32
C ARG A 685 10.24 -23.34 12.27
N PHE A 686 10.02 -22.66 13.39
CA PHE A 686 9.16 -21.48 13.47
C PHE A 686 9.94 -20.31 14.04
N ASN A 687 10.27 -19.33 13.18
CA ASN A 687 11.08 -18.17 13.56
C ASN A 687 10.19 -16.93 13.53
N VAL A 688 9.84 -16.41 14.70
CA VAL A 688 9.19 -15.10 14.82
C VAL A 688 10.25 -14.07 15.16
N ILE A 689 10.59 -13.23 14.19
CA ILE A 689 11.44 -12.06 14.45
C ILE A 689 10.51 -10.89 14.77
N THR A 690 10.17 -10.68 16.04
CA THR A 690 9.55 -9.42 16.46
C THR A 690 10.62 -8.34 16.49
N GLN A 691 10.57 -7.40 15.54
CA GLN A 691 11.48 -6.26 15.55
C GLN A 691 10.86 -5.13 16.36
N ASN A 692 11.37 -4.88 17.57
CA ASN A 692 11.23 -3.57 18.17
C ASN A 692 12.04 -2.60 17.30
N VAL A 693 11.43 -1.52 16.82
CA VAL A 693 12.14 -0.45 16.10
C VAL A 693 13.32 0.05 16.95
N ASP A 694 13.22 -0.03 18.29
CA ASP A 694 14.31 0.29 19.21
C ASP A 694 15.32 -0.84 19.42
N ASP A 695 14.98 -2.13 19.32
CA ASP A 695 15.99 -3.21 19.31
C ASP A 695 16.74 -3.26 17.99
N LEU A 696 16.08 -2.93 16.88
CA LEU A 696 16.75 -2.62 15.63
C LEU A 696 17.54 -1.34 15.78
N LYS A 697 17.08 -0.26 16.41
CA LYS A 697 17.95 0.91 16.69
C LYS A 697 19.04 0.63 17.72
N THR A 698 18.97 -0.41 18.55
CA THR A 698 19.97 -0.71 19.59
C THR A 698 21.03 -1.68 19.03
N LYS A 699 20.61 -2.72 18.29
CA LYS A 699 21.50 -3.49 17.39
C LYS A 699 22.01 -2.62 16.24
N MET A 700 21.22 -1.67 15.74
CA MET A 700 21.66 -0.71 14.75
C MET A 700 22.42 0.45 15.36
N ALA A 701 22.29 0.81 16.64
CA ALA A 701 23.19 1.75 17.31
C ALA A 701 24.56 1.10 17.42
N SER A 702 24.61 -0.24 17.59
CA SER A 702 25.84 -1.00 17.40
C SER A 702 26.32 -1.01 15.92
N THR A 703 25.44 -0.77 14.92
CA THR A 703 25.83 -0.59 13.50
C THR A 703 25.91 0.86 12.99
N THR A 704 25.43 1.89 13.68
CA THR A 704 25.56 3.29 13.25
C THR A 704 26.98 3.72 13.59
N THR A 705 27.48 3.32 14.76
CA THR A 705 28.92 3.37 15.07
C THR A 705 29.72 2.55 14.05
N GLY A 706 29.26 1.34 13.68
CA GLY A 706 29.91 0.50 12.67
C GLY A 706 29.93 1.09 11.24
N LYS A 707 28.81 1.63 10.76
CA LYS A 707 28.66 2.28 9.44
C LYS A 707 29.37 3.62 9.39
N ILE A 708 29.34 4.39 10.47
CA ILE A 708 30.14 5.61 10.60
C ILE A 708 31.62 5.23 10.60
N ALA A 709 32.04 4.17 11.29
CA ALA A 709 33.43 3.70 11.25
C ALA A 709 33.84 3.19 9.87
N GLU A 710 32.95 2.47 9.17
CA GLU A 710 33.17 2.02 7.78
C GLU A 710 33.28 3.18 6.81
N PHE A 711 32.34 4.13 6.86
CA PHE A 711 32.38 5.35 6.07
C PHE A 711 33.63 6.18 6.39
N ARG A 712 34.01 6.33 7.66
CA ARG A 712 35.25 7.03 8.04
C ARG A 712 36.49 6.33 7.48
N ARG A 713 36.52 4.99 7.48
CA ARG A 713 37.61 4.22 6.82
C ARG A 713 37.66 4.52 5.33
N LEU A 714 36.52 4.56 4.66
CA LEU A 714 36.42 4.92 3.24
C LEU A 714 36.87 6.37 2.98
N LEU A 715 36.34 7.32 3.74
CA LEU A 715 36.69 8.74 3.69
C LEU A 715 38.19 8.96 3.89
N SER A 716 38.83 8.21 4.80
CA SER A 716 40.27 8.31 5.04
C SER A 716 41.11 7.91 3.81
N ARG A 717 40.58 7.00 2.98
CA ARG A 717 41.23 6.46 1.78
C ARG A 717 40.93 7.28 0.53
N ALA A 718 39.77 7.94 0.45
CA ALA A 718 39.40 8.80 -0.67
C ALA A 718 40.46 9.88 -0.96
N HIS A 719 40.79 10.09 -2.23
CA HIS A 719 41.73 11.11 -2.70
C HIS A 719 41.01 12.34 -3.25
N SER A 720 39.75 12.19 -3.68
CA SER A 720 38.97 13.23 -4.32
C SER A 720 37.50 13.13 -3.93
N VAL A 721 37.15 13.87 -2.89
CA VAL A 721 35.78 13.90 -2.37
C VAL A 721 34.99 15.03 -3.03
N LEU A 722 33.81 14.70 -3.53
CA LEU A 722 32.88 15.69 -4.08
C LEU A 722 31.60 15.69 -3.24
N VAL A 723 31.15 16.87 -2.82
CA VAL A 723 29.97 17.04 -1.98
C VAL A 723 28.93 17.86 -2.74
N LEU A 724 27.72 17.34 -2.89
CA LEU A 724 26.56 18.09 -3.40
C LEU A 724 25.66 18.51 -2.24
N THR A 725 25.39 19.81 -2.11
CA THR A 725 24.48 20.35 -1.10
C THR A 725 23.23 20.99 -1.71
N GLY A 726 22.11 20.91 -0.98
CA GLY A 726 20.85 21.57 -1.32
C GLY A 726 20.22 22.30 -0.13
N ALA A 727 18.97 22.77 -0.30
CA ALA A 727 18.35 23.70 0.65
C ALA A 727 18.24 23.16 2.09
N GLY A 728 18.18 21.83 2.26
CA GLY A 728 18.11 21.16 3.55
C GLY A 728 19.34 21.39 4.44
N ILE A 729 20.54 21.62 3.87
CA ILE A 729 21.71 21.96 4.70
C ILE A 729 21.55 23.31 5.40
N SER A 730 20.77 24.23 4.81
CA SER A 730 20.54 25.59 5.30
C SER A 730 19.32 25.69 6.24
N ALA A 731 18.50 24.63 6.33
CA ALA A 731 17.31 24.60 7.18
C ALA A 731 17.63 24.87 8.65
N GLU A 732 18.68 24.23 9.18
CA GLU A 732 19.13 24.39 10.57
C GLU A 732 19.80 25.75 10.84
N SER A 733 20.08 26.54 9.79
CA SER A 733 20.46 27.95 9.90
C SER A 733 19.24 28.89 9.95
N GLY A 734 18.03 28.35 9.95
CA GLY A 734 16.77 29.11 9.95
C GLY A 734 16.42 29.71 8.58
N ILE A 735 16.93 29.13 7.49
CA ILE A 735 16.55 29.49 6.12
C ILE A 735 15.43 28.53 5.67
N PRO A 736 14.24 29.04 5.29
CA PRO A 736 13.15 28.21 4.77
C PRO A 736 13.59 27.40 3.55
N THR A 737 13.20 26.14 3.52
CA THR A 737 13.44 25.26 2.37
C THR A 737 12.27 25.34 1.38
N PHE A 738 12.43 24.77 0.19
CA PHE A 738 11.35 24.63 -0.79
C PHE A 738 10.39 23.47 -0.49
N ARG A 739 10.47 22.83 0.70
CA ARG A 739 9.59 21.74 1.15
C ARG A 739 8.75 22.15 2.37
N GLY A 740 7.61 21.48 2.54
CA GLY A 740 6.77 21.58 3.74
C GLY A 740 6.03 22.91 3.89
N ALA A 741 5.50 23.16 5.09
CA ALA A 741 4.68 24.33 5.43
C ALA A 741 5.35 25.70 5.20
N GLY A 742 6.67 25.74 4.97
CA GLY A 742 7.45 26.96 4.68
C GLY A 742 7.75 27.22 3.21
N GLY A 743 7.17 26.46 2.26
CA GLY A 743 7.49 26.54 0.83
C GLY A 743 6.83 27.67 0.04
N LEU A 744 5.94 28.45 0.67
CA LEU A 744 5.24 29.59 0.08
C LEU A 744 5.83 30.91 0.59
N TRP A 745 6.04 31.86 -0.31
CA TRP A 745 6.26 33.27 0.02
C TRP A 745 5.06 34.04 -0.52
N ARG A 746 4.29 34.69 0.38
CA ARG A 746 2.90 35.08 0.11
C ARG A 746 2.12 33.83 -0.34
N GLN A 747 1.38 33.95 -1.44
CA GLN A 747 0.65 32.85 -2.08
C GLN A 747 1.47 32.11 -3.15
N TYR A 748 2.73 32.49 -3.38
CA TYR A 748 3.52 31.99 -4.49
C TYR A 748 4.55 30.95 -4.04
N ARG A 749 4.74 29.90 -4.85
CA ARG A 749 5.89 29.01 -4.69
C ARG A 749 7.12 29.70 -5.26
N ALA A 750 8.29 29.43 -4.68
CA ALA A 750 9.53 29.98 -5.20
C ALA A 750 9.80 29.60 -6.67
N THR A 751 9.36 28.41 -7.10
CA THR A 751 9.44 27.94 -8.49
C THR A 751 8.62 28.77 -9.46
N ASP A 752 7.58 29.47 -8.98
CA ASP A 752 6.72 30.30 -9.80
C ASP A 752 7.35 31.70 -9.99
N LEU A 753 8.07 32.22 -8.99
CA LEU A 753 8.69 33.55 -9.01
C LEU A 753 10.12 33.57 -9.56
N ALA A 754 10.90 32.50 -9.36
CA ALA A 754 12.26 32.38 -9.89
C ALA A 754 12.26 31.94 -11.35
N THR A 755 11.60 32.72 -12.23
CA THR A 755 11.49 32.48 -13.68
C THR A 755 11.67 33.79 -14.45
N ALA A 756 12.22 33.69 -15.67
CA ALA A 756 12.32 34.84 -16.57
C ALA A 756 10.94 35.45 -16.89
N THR A 757 9.93 34.60 -17.08
CA THR A 757 8.54 35.01 -17.32
C THR A 757 7.96 35.82 -16.16
N ALA A 758 8.19 35.40 -14.91
CA ALA A 758 7.72 36.15 -13.75
C ALA A 758 8.40 37.52 -13.66
N PHE A 759 9.71 37.59 -13.92
CA PHE A 759 10.45 38.85 -13.90
C PHE A 759 10.03 39.81 -15.01
N SER A 760 9.77 39.31 -16.22
CA SER A 760 9.23 40.13 -17.32
C SER A 760 7.81 40.62 -17.05
N ARG A 761 7.00 39.84 -16.31
CA ARG A 761 5.62 40.20 -15.97
C ARG A 761 5.54 41.21 -14.83
N SER A 762 6.29 40.99 -13.75
CA SER A 762 6.35 41.90 -12.61
C SER A 762 7.76 41.86 -11.99
N PRO A 763 8.68 42.73 -12.44
CA PRO A 763 10.02 42.80 -11.87
C PRO A 763 10.00 43.29 -10.42
N SER A 764 9.00 44.10 -10.05
CA SER A 764 8.73 44.54 -8.68
C SER A 764 8.51 43.35 -7.74
N LEU A 765 7.54 42.49 -8.06
CA LEU A 765 7.20 41.33 -7.24
C LEU A 765 8.39 40.38 -7.06
N VAL A 766 9.14 40.13 -8.14
CA VAL A 766 10.33 39.27 -8.09
C VAL A 766 11.43 39.92 -7.25
N TRP A 767 11.65 41.24 -7.38
CA TRP A 767 12.63 41.93 -6.54
C TRP A 767 12.23 42.00 -5.07
N GLU A 768 10.94 42.11 -4.73
CA GLU A 768 10.46 41.97 -3.36
C GLU A 768 10.79 40.59 -2.78
N PHE A 769 10.53 39.52 -3.55
CA PHE A 769 10.86 38.14 -3.17
C PHE A 769 12.35 37.96 -2.90
N TYR A 770 13.21 38.45 -3.78
CA TYR A 770 14.66 38.37 -3.60
C TYR A 770 15.19 39.29 -2.50
N HIS A 771 14.61 40.48 -2.33
CA HIS A 771 14.99 41.41 -1.27
C HIS A 771 14.71 40.82 0.11
N TYR A 772 13.52 40.23 0.31
CA TYR A 772 13.19 39.52 1.55
C TYR A 772 14.21 38.43 1.87
N ARG A 773 14.57 37.59 0.89
CA ARG A 773 15.54 36.52 1.08
C ARG A 773 16.94 37.06 1.39
N ARG A 774 17.34 38.17 0.77
CA ARG A 774 18.62 38.87 1.09
C ARG A 774 18.66 39.32 2.54
N GLU A 775 17.61 40.02 3.01
CA GLU A 775 17.55 40.50 4.39
C GLU A 775 17.48 39.35 5.39
N LEU A 776 16.72 38.29 5.08
CA LEU A 776 16.64 37.10 5.91
C LEU A 776 18.01 36.44 6.07
N VAL A 777 18.68 36.11 4.96
CA VAL A 777 19.97 35.41 4.95
C VAL A 777 21.07 36.22 5.62
N ARG A 778 21.03 37.56 5.50
CA ARG A 778 21.97 38.47 6.17
C ARG A 778 21.98 38.31 7.69
N THR A 779 20.84 37.93 8.29
CA THR A 779 20.73 37.68 9.75
C THR A 779 21.09 36.25 10.16
N LYS A 780 21.22 35.30 9.23
CA LYS A 780 21.52 33.89 9.54
C LYS A 780 23.01 33.64 9.58
N GLN A 781 23.46 32.60 10.27
CA GLN A 781 24.86 32.17 10.32
C GLN A 781 25.01 30.74 9.78
N PRO A 782 26.19 30.35 9.27
CA PRO A 782 26.46 28.96 8.91
C PRO A 782 26.29 28.05 10.14
N ASN A 783 25.61 26.92 9.97
CA ASN A 783 25.46 25.92 11.03
C ASN A 783 26.64 24.93 11.05
N LYS A 784 26.60 23.99 12.01
CA LYS A 784 27.66 22.99 12.20
C LYS A 784 27.94 22.12 10.97
N ALA A 785 26.95 21.91 10.08
CA ALA A 785 27.14 21.14 8.85
C ALA A 785 28.08 21.88 7.88
N HIS A 786 27.85 23.19 7.70
CA HIS A 786 28.67 24.03 6.83
C HIS A 786 30.11 24.12 7.37
N ILE A 787 30.24 24.32 8.68
CA ILE A 787 31.55 24.38 9.36
C ILE A 787 32.30 23.05 9.18
N ALA A 788 31.61 21.90 9.37
CA ALA A 788 32.22 20.60 9.21
C ALA A 788 32.73 20.35 7.78
N LEU A 789 32.02 20.82 6.75
CA LEU A 789 32.49 20.73 5.37
C LEU A 789 33.73 21.60 5.11
N ALA A 790 33.75 22.84 5.63
CA ALA A 790 34.91 23.73 5.50
C ALA A 790 36.15 23.19 6.24
N GLU A 791 35.97 22.62 7.43
CA GLU A 791 37.05 21.98 8.18
C GLU A 791 37.54 20.68 7.52
N ALA A 792 36.63 19.87 6.98
CA ALA A 792 36.97 18.67 6.22
C ALA A 792 37.81 19.03 4.98
N GLU A 793 37.40 20.06 4.25
CA GLU A 793 38.17 20.60 3.12
C GLU A 793 39.59 20.98 3.54
N ALA A 794 39.75 21.78 4.60
CA ALA A 794 41.07 22.19 5.09
C ALA A 794 41.93 20.99 5.54
N ASN A 795 41.32 19.94 6.08
CA ASN A 795 42.02 18.72 6.49
C ASN A 795 42.44 17.85 5.29
N PHE A 796 41.66 17.80 4.22
CA PHE A 796 42.02 17.13 2.98
C PHE A 796 43.12 17.90 2.23
N GLU A 797 43.03 19.23 2.17
CA GLU A 797 44.05 20.12 1.57
C GLU A 797 45.43 19.90 2.22
N LYS A 798 45.50 19.83 3.56
CA LYS A 798 46.74 19.51 4.30
C LYS A 798 47.35 18.16 3.95
N LYS A 799 46.54 17.20 3.49
CA LYS A 799 46.97 15.85 3.08
C LYS A 799 47.26 15.75 1.59
N GLY A 800 47.21 16.86 0.84
CA GLY A 800 47.37 16.87 -0.61
C GLY A 800 46.23 16.19 -1.36
N LYS A 801 45.04 16.08 -0.74
CA LYS A 801 43.84 15.46 -1.31
C LYS A 801 42.83 16.52 -1.72
N ARG A 802 41.92 16.17 -2.63
CA ARG A 802 40.87 17.07 -3.14
C ARG A 802 39.59 16.91 -2.34
N PHE A 803 38.94 18.02 -2.04
CA PHE A 803 37.64 18.06 -1.39
C PHE A 803 36.88 19.27 -1.92
N ASN A 804 35.83 19.03 -2.69
CA ASN A 804 35.11 20.05 -3.44
C ASN A 804 33.63 20.03 -3.07
N VAL A 805 33.03 21.22 -2.96
CA VAL A 805 31.61 21.37 -2.63
C VAL A 805 30.89 22.01 -3.82
N ILE A 806 29.92 21.29 -4.38
CA ILE A 806 28.92 21.82 -5.31
C ILE A 806 27.68 22.16 -4.49
N THR A 807 27.19 23.39 -4.61
CA THR A 807 25.94 23.79 -3.93
C THR A 807 24.89 24.26 -4.92
N GLN A 808 23.66 23.79 -4.70
CA GLN A 808 22.44 24.31 -5.34
C GLN A 808 21.97 25.60 -4.64
N ASN A 809 22.49 25.89 -3.46
CA ASN A 809 22.04 27.02 -2.66
C ASN A 809 22.62 28.34 -3.18
N VAL A 810 21.85 29.40 -3.01
CA VAL A 810 22.22 30.78 -3.40
C VAL A 810 22.40 31.68 -2.16
N ASP A 811 22.47 31.10 -0.98
CA ASP A 811 22.49 31.82 0.32
C ASP A 811 23.89 32.29 0.75
N GLY A 812 24.96 31.80 0.12
CA GLY A 812 26.35 32.14 0.45
C GLY A 812 26.84 31.60 1.80
N LEU A 813 26.11 30.72 2.49
CA LEU A 813 26.50 30.20 3.81
C LEU A 813 27.76 29.32 3.76
N HIS A 814 27.99 28.56 2.69
CA HIS A 814 29.24 27.81 2.49
C HIS A 814 30.47 28.72 2.45
N ARG A 815 30.39 29.81 1.69
CA ARG A 815 31.47 30.81 1.60
C ARG A 815 31.74 31.44 2.96
N ARG A 816 30.68 31.79 3.70
CA ARG A 816 30.78 32.35 5.06
C ARG A 816 31.31 31.36 6.10
N ALA A 817 31.11 30.05 5.90
CA ALA A 817 31.71 29.01 6.72
C ALA A 817 33.22 28.81 6.44
N GLY A 818 33.72 29.36 5.34
CA GLY A 818 35.13 29.27 4.95
C GLY A 818 35.43 28.19 3.90
N THR A 819 34.43 27.58 3.26
CA THR A 819 34.64 26.66 2.14
C THR A 819 35.31 27.40 0.97
N LYS A 820 36.47 26.93 0.48
CA LYS A 820 37.22 27.60 -0.59
C LYS A 820 36.95 26.96 -1.96
N ASN A 821 36.96 25.64 -2.04
CA ASN A 821 36.70 24.84 -3.23
C ASN A 821 35.19 24.70 -3.46
N LEU A 822 34.54 25.83 -3.73
CA LEU A 822 33.08 25.95 -3.82
C LEU A 822 32.63 26.21 -5.27
N ILE A 823 31.70 25.39 -5.75
CA ILE A 823 31.01 25.55 -7.03
C ILE A 823 29.54 25.90 -6.73
N GLU A 824 29.20 27.19 -6.85
CA GLU A 824 27.83 27.67 -6.76
C GLU A 824 27.12 27.42 -8.11
N MET A 825 26.36 26.32 -8.21
CA MET A 825 25.83 25.83 -9.49
C MET A 825 24.88 26.81 -10.18
N HIS A 826 24.13 27.60 -9.41
CA HIS A 826 23.16 28.55 -9.96
C HIS A 826 23.77 29.94 -10.23
N GLY A 827 25.07 30.00 -10.53
CA GLY A 827 25.82 31.21 -10.90
C GLY A 827 26.71 31.03 -12.12
N HIS A 828 27.56 32.03 -12.38
CA HIS A 828 28.59 32.02 -13.43
C HIS A 828 30.00 32.05 -12.82
N LEU A 829 31.00 31.43 -13.46
CA LEU A 829 32.42 31.68 -13.13
C LEU A 829 32.87 33.02 -13.72
N HIS A 830 33.03 34.05 -12.90
CA HIS A 830 33.51 35.35 -13.38
C HIS A 830 34.99 35.53 -12.99
N TYR A 831 35.79 36.02 -13.95
CA TYR A 831 37.16 36.43 -13.68
C TYR A 831 37.16 37.73 -12.89
N THR A 832 37.70 37.71 -11.67
CA THR A 832 37.95 38.94 -10.91
C THR A 832 39.44 39.11 -10.68
N TYR A 833 39.99 40.26 -11.12
CA TYR A 833 41.33 40.68 -10.75
C TYR A 833 41.35 41.04 -9.26
N ILE A 834 42.00 40.22 -8.43
CA ILE A 834 42.33 40.61 -7.07
C ILE A 834 43.70 41.29 -7.10
N PHE A 835 43.74 42.61 -6.96
CA PHE A 835 44.98 43.36 -6.72
C PHE A 835 45.44 43.12 -5.29
N VAL A 836 46.12 42.01 -5.03
CA VAL A 836 47.00 41.84 -3.88
C VAL A 836 48.31 41.30 -4.41
N LYS A 837 49.42 41.99 -4.08
CA LYS A 837 50.80 41.70 -4.49
C LYS A 837 50.99 40.24 -4.91
N HIS A 838 51.37 40.00 -6.16
CA HIS A 838 51.48 38.74 -6.92
C HIS A 838 50.27 38.47 -7.86
N ASN A 839 50.48 38.69 -9.16
CA ASN A 839 49.54 38.45 -10.26
C ASN A 839 48.98 37.01 -10.26
N TYR A 840 47.91 36.75 -9.52
CA TYR A 840 47.15 35.50 -9.56
C TYR A 840 45.71 35.79 -10.03
N PHE A 841 45.27 35.07 -11.07
CA PHE A 841 43.87 35.01 -11.45
C PHE A 841 43.14 34.01 -10.55
N PHE A 842 42.12 34.44 -9.82
CA PHE A 842 41.21 33.56 -9.10
C PHE A 842 39.85 33.52 -9.80
N TYR A 843 39.33 32.31 -10.02
CA TYR A 843 37.96 32.10 -10.48
C TYR A 843 37.02 32.28 -9.29
N ILE A 844 36.07 33.21 -9.36
CA ILE A 844 35.00 33.32 -8.37
C ILE A 844 33.71 32.87 -9.06
N ASN A 845 33.24 31.67 -8.73
CA ASN A 845 31.86 31.29 -9.01
C ASN A 845 30.95 32.18 -8.15
N SER A 846 29.96 32.86 -8.74
CA SER A 846 29.26 33.99 -8.12
C SER A 846 27.72 33.88 -8.23
N GLY A 847 27.16 32.72 -7.90
CA GLY A 847 25.71 32.45 -7.97
C GLY A 847 24.99 32.60 -6.65
N ASN A 848 24.92 33.81 -6.09
CA ASN A 848 24.29 34.04 -4.79
C ASN A 848 23.39 35.28 -4.75
N LEU A 849 22.58 35.38 -3.69
CA LEU A 849 21.60 36.44 -3.47
C LEU A 849 22.19 37.86 -3.47
N PHE A 850 23.51 38.00 -3.29
CA PHE A 850 24.21 39.27 -3.26
C PHE A 850 24.80 39.68 -4.62
N MET A 851 24.68 38.85 -5.64
CA MET A 851 25.14 39.15 -7.00
C MET A 851 23.99 39.64 -7.87
N VAL A 852 24.24 40.68 -8.66
CA VAL A 852 23.27 41.25 -9.62
C VAL A 852 23.87 41.33 -11.02
N GLN A 853 23.01 41.17 -12.03
CA GLN A 853 23.36 41.24 -13.44
C GLN A 853 22.49 42.27 -14.15
N CYS A 854 23.11 43.16 -14.91
CA CYS A 854 22.39 44.10 -15.76
C CYS A 854 21.69 43.37 -16.91
N THR A 855 20.39 43.63 -17.07
CA THR A 855 19.54 43.05 -18.13
C THR A 855 19.88 43.58 -19.54
N SER A 856 20.62 44.69 -19.62
CA SER A 856 20.97 45.34 -20.89
C SER A 856 22.43 45.10 -21.27
N CYS A 857 23.39 45.56 -20.46
CA CYS A 857 24.82 45.46 -20.78
C CYS A 857 25.50 44.19 -20.25
N GLY A 858 24.77 43.31 -19.55
CA GLY A 858 25.31 42.07 -18.98
C GLY A 858 26.28 42.27 -17.81
N PHE A 859 26.53 43.51 -17.37
CA PHE A 859 27.45 43.81 -16.27
C PHE A 859 27.02 43.13 -14.96
N ILE A 860 27.93 42.33 -14.38
CA ILE A 860 27.73 41.61 -13.12
C ILE A 860 28.50 42.31 -12.00
N GLU A 861 27.88 42.46 -10.85
CA GLU A 861 28.51 43.02 -9.64
C GLU A 861 27.96 42.42 -8.36
N GLU A 862 28.80 42.43 -7.32
CA GLU A 862 28.36 42.16 -5.95
C GLU A 862 27.69 43.42 -5.37
N ASN A 863 26.51 43.24 -4.78
CA ASN A 863 25.72 44.27 -4.13
C ASN A 863 25.28 43.78 -2.75
N ASN A 864 25.97 44.27 -1.72
CA ASN A 864 25.70 44.00 -0.31
C ASN A 864 24.82 45.08 0.36
N SER A 865 24.19 45.96 -0.41
CA SER A 865 23.34 47.01 0.14
C SER A 865 22.07 46.44 0.77
N SER A 866 21.69 47.04 1.90
CA SER A 866 20.50 46.72 2.69
C SER A 866 19.77 48.02 3.04
N PRO A 867 18.65 48.36 2.38
CA PRO A 867 18.03 47.62 1.28
C PRO A 867 18.85 47.73 -0.02
N ILE A 868 18.54 46.88 -1.01
CA ILE A 868 19.25 46.87 -2.29
C ILE A 868 18.99 48.15 -3.12
N CYS A 869 17.80 48.74 -2.99
CA CYS A 869 17.46 50.10 -3.38
C CYS A 869 16.45 50.69 -2.38
N GLU A 870 16.33 52.01 -2.35
CA GLU A 870 15.49 52.71 -1.36
C GLU A 870 14.02 52.30 -1.43
N SER A 871 13.49 52.10 -2.64
CA SER A 871 12.08 51.76 -2.86
C SER A 871 11.68 50.37 -2.37
N LEU A 872 12.66 49.50 -2.12
CA LEU A 872 12.45 48.18 -1.50
C LEU A 872 12.55 48.21 0.03
N ARG A 873 12.83 49.37 0.65
CA ARG A 873 12.87 49.48 2.11
C ARG A 873 11.55 49.01 2.73
N ASN A 874 11.64 48.08 3.69
CA ASN A 874 10.49 47.48 4.37
C ASN A 874 9.48 46.78 3.43
N ARG A 875 9.91 46.36 2.23
CA ARG A 875 9.09 45.60 1.28
C ARG A 875 9.43 44.12 1.28
N GLY A 876 8.54 43.30 0.70
CA GLY A 876 8.74 41.87 0.51
C GLY A 876 8.46 40.97 1.72
N LEU A 877 7.78 41.46 2.76
CA LEU A 877 7.30 40.58 3.83
C LEU A 877 6.35 39.51 3.28
N PRO A 878 6.42 38.26 3.78
CA PRO A 878 5.67 37.13 3.24
C PRO A 878 4.16 37.26 3.44
N ASP A 879 3.69 38.07 4.39
CA ASP A 879 2.26 38.21 4.71
C ASP A 879 1.62 39.51 4.19
N GLU A 880 2.40 40.40 3.56
CA GLU A 880 1.92 41.71 3.13
C GLU A 880 2.07 41.89 1.62
N ASN A 881 0.96 42.22 0.94
CA ASN A 881 0.97 42.67 -0.45
C ASN A 881 0.97 44.19 -0.50
N GLY A 882 1.99 44.78 -1.13
CA GLY A 882 2.03 46.22 -1.40
C GLY A 882 1.72 46.54 -2.87
N PRO A 883 1.47 47.81 -3.22
CA PRO A 883 1.40 48.23 -4.62
C PRO A 883 2.75 48.00 -5.31
N ASP A 884 2.70 47.71 -6.61
CA ASP A 884 3.88 47.52 -7.46
C ASP A 884 4.76 48.78 -7.45
N ILE A 885 6.07 48.58 -7.37
CA ILE A 885 7.09 49.62 -7.45
C ILE A 885 7.32 49.93 -8.94
N ASP A 886 7.39 51.21 -9.29
CA ASP A 886 7.75 51.63 -10.64
C ASP A 886 9.10 51.03 -11.05
N GLU A 887 9.22 50.54 -12.27
CA GLU A 887 10.45 49.88 -12.71
C GLU A 887 11.68 50.81 -12.59
N ASN A 888 11.50 52.12 -12.74
CA ASN A 888 12.55 53.13 -12.58
C ASN A 888 13.14 53.20 -11.17
N ASP A 889 12.37 52.79 -10.19
CA ASP A 889 12.71 52.80 -8.78
C ASP A 889 13.25 51.45 -8.29
N LEU A 890 13.27 50.42 -9.16
CA LEU A 890 13.89 49.13 -8.90
C LEU A 890 15.43 49.18 -9.03
N PRO A 891 16.16 48.16 -8.54
CA PRO A 891 17.63 48.15 -8.61
C PRO A 891 18.16 48.39 -10.03
N ARG A 892 19.07 49.37 -10.16
CA ARG A 892 19.62 49.83 -11.45
C ARG A 892 21.13 49.59 -11.55
N CYS A 893 21.60 49.34 -12.77
CA CYS A 893 23.00 49.03 -13.04
C CYS A 893 23.89 50.25 -12.79
N ARG A 894 25.03 50.08 -12.11
CA ARG A 894 25.95 51.20 -11.89
C ARG A 894 26.56 51.79 -13.17
N LYS A 895 26.65 51.01 -14.26
CA LYS A 895 27.25 51.42 -15.54
C LYS A 895 26.26 52.11 -16.48
N CYS A 896 25.16 51.45 -16.82
CA CYS A 896 24.21 51.94 -17.84
C CYS A 896 22.83 52.34 -17.27
N LYS A 897 22.63 52.25 -15.95
CA LYS A 897 21.38 52.60 -15.24
C LYS A 897 20.14 51.77 -15.62
N CYS A 898 20.26 50.78 -16.51
CA CYS A 898 19.18 49.83 -16.82
C CYS A 898 18.87 48.90 -15.65
N LEU A 899 17.70 48.26 -15.68
CA LEU A 899 17.27 47.26 -14.70
C LEU A 899 18.34 46.20 -14.49
N VAL A 900 18.63 45.87 -13.23
CA VAL A 900 19.38 44.66 -12.90
C VAL A 900 18.39 43.57 -12.46
N ARG A 901 18.84 42.33 -12.58
CA ARG A 901 18.21 41.14 -12.00
C ARG A 901 19.16 40.48 -11.02
N PRO A 902 18.70 39.62 -10.10
CA PRO A 902 19.57 38.70 -9.39
C PRO A 902 20.39 37.88 -10.38
N HIS A 903 21.69 37.75 -10.13
CA HIS A 903 22.58 36.91 -10.93
C HIS A 903 22.50 35.46 -10.43
N ILE A 904 21.33 34.87 -10.64
CA ILE A 904 20.96 33.51 -10.24
C ILE A 904 20.29 32.86 -11.44
N VAL A 905 20.66 31.60 -11.71
CA VAL A 905 19.98 30.76 -12.71
C VAL A 905 18.54 30.50 -12.27
N TRP A 906 17.58 30.93 -13.09
CA TRP A 906 16.15 30.70 -12.85
C TRP A 906 15.66 29.38 -13.45
N PHE A 907 14.48 28.93 -13.00
CA PHE A 907 13.83 27.78 -13.61
C PHE A 907 13.52 28.09 -15.08
N GLY A 908 13.93 27.17 -15.96
CA GLY A 908 13.85 27.34 -17.41
C GLY A 908 15.10 27.98 -18.03
N GLU A 909 16.03 28.51 -17.23
CA GLU A 909 17.33 28.98 -17.73
C GLU A 909 18.37 27.85 -17.68
N ARG A 910 19.35 27.94 -18.59
CA ARG A 910 20.48 27.01 -18.61
C ARG A 910 21.50 27.43 -17.55
N ILE A 911 22.08 26.45 -16.87
CA ILE A 911 23.32 26.66 -16.10
C ILE A 911 24.43 26.97 -17.11
N TRP A 912 25.35 27.84 -16.73
CA TRP A 912 26.46 28.26 -17.57
C TRP A 912 27.39 27.09 -17.91
N ASP A 913 27.81 27.01 -19.17
CA ASP A 913 28.58 25.88 -19.69
C ASP A 913 29.91 25.71 -18.97
N ASP A 914 30.57 26.81 -18.59
CA ASP A 914 31.82 26.80 -17.81
C ASP A 914 31.66 26.16 -16.41
N VAL A 915 30.52 26.39 -15.76
CA VAL A 915 30.14 25.78 -14.49
C VAL A 915 29.86 24.29 -14.68
N LEU A 916 29.11 23.92 -15.73
CA LEU A 916 28.83 22.52 -16.06
C LEU A 916 30.12 21.75 -16.37
N GLU A 917 31.00 22.30 -17.22
CA GLU A 917 32.31 21.72 -17.53
C GLU A 917 33.17 21.53 -16.28
N THR A 918 33.14 22.49 -15.36
CA THR A 918 33.87 22.38 -14.09
C THR A 918 33.30 21.25 -13.24
N ILE A 919 31.97 21.16 -13.12
CA ILE A 919 31.32 20.08 -12.39
C ILE A 919 31.60 18.72 -13.03
N GLU A 920 31.54 18.61 -14.36
CA GLU A 920 31.84 17.39 -15.09
C GLU A 920 33.29 16.92 -14.85
N LYS A 921 34.26 17.84 -14.83
CA LYS A 921 35.65 17.54 -14.45
C LYS A 921 35.73 16.99 -13.03
N GLU A 922 35.04 17.61 -12.07
CA GLU A 922 35.04 17.11 -10.69
C GLU A 922 34.33 15.75 -10.56
N ILE A 923 33.24 15.52 -11.29
CA ILE A 923 32.57 14.22 -11.36
C ILE A 923 33.49 13.15 -11.95
N GLN A 924 34.33 13.49 -12.94
CA GLN A 924 35.30 12.55 -13.51
C GLN A 924 36.43 12.19 -12.54
N LEU A 925 36.85 13.12 -11.68
CA LEU A 925 37.95 12.94 -10.74
C LEU A 925 37.50 12.38 -9.38
N CYS A 926 36.19 12.37 -9.10
CA CYS A 926 35.61 11.98 -7.82
C CYS A 926 35.81 10.48 -7.53
N ASP A 927 36.29 10.14 -6.33
CA ASP A 927 36.36 8.77 -5.80
C ASP A 927 35.50 8.53 -4.54
N LEU A 928 34.83 9.58 -4.04
CA LEU A 928 33.80 9.50 -3.01
C LEU A 928 32.83 10.68 -3.13
N PHE A 929 31.53 10.40 -3.23
CA PHE A 929 30.51 11.43 -3.40
C PHE A 929 29.61 11.55 -2.18
N LEU A 930 29.37 12.77 -1.68
CA LEU A 930 28.42 13.04 -0.61
C LEU A 930 27.23 13.83 -1.15
N VAL A 931 26.02 13.45 -0.74
CA VAL A 931 24.77 14.15 -1.09
C VAL A 931 24.11 14.63 0.20
N VAL A 932 24.08 15.94 0.44
CA VAL A 932 23.70 16.50 1.74
C VAL A 932 22.50 17.44 1.61
N GLY A 933 21.40 17.09 2.29
CA GLY A 933 20.26 17.99 2.45
C GLY A 933 19.65 18.47 1.14
N THR A 934 19.57 17.62 0.11
CA THR A 934 18.89 17.93 -1.17
C THR A 934 17.69 17.03 -1.38
N SER A 935 16.73 17.42 -2.22
CA SER A 935 15.61 16.56 -2.63
C SER A 935 15.96 15.61 -3.75
N SER A 936 17.06 15.85 -4.45
CA SER A 936 17.42 15.06 -5.62
C SER A 936 16.30 14.97 -6.66
N VAL A 937 15.55 16.07 -6.84
CA VAL A 937 14.50 16.20 -7.87
C VAL A 937 14.81 17.26 -8.92
N VAL A 938 15.65 18.25 -8.61
CA VAL A 938 15.96 19.37 -9.52
C VAL A 938 17.16 19.00 -10.39
N TYR A 939 16.94 18.96 -11.70
CA TYR A 939 17.98 18.68 -12.69
C TYR A 939 18.75 19.96 -13.07
N PRO A 940 20.05 19.84 -13.39
CA PRO A 940 20.84 18.60 -13.56
C PRO A 940 21.42 18.00 -12.27
N ALA A 941 21.40 18.74 -11.14
CA ALA A 941 22.03 18.31 -9.88
C ALA A 941 21.56 16.93 -9.38
N ALA A 942 20.27 16.62 -9.52
CA ALA A 942 19.68 15.33 -9.16
C ALA A 942 20.32 14.13 -9.90
N GLY A 943 20.85 14.34 -11.11
CA GLY A 943 21.43 13.27 -11.92
C GLY A 943 22.84 12.84 -11.51
N TYR A 944 23.57 13.67 -10.76
CA TYR A 944 25.00 13.42 -10.49
C TYR A 944 25.26 12.17 -9.63
N ALA A 945 24.40 11.91 -8.64
CA ALA A 945 24.47 10.69 -7.85
C ALA A 945 24.33 9.45 -8.75
N SER A 946 23.40 9.48 -9.71
CA SER A 946 23.20 8.37 -10.64
C SER A 946 24.41 8.16 -11.57
N ILE A 947 25.00 9.25 -12.09
CA ILE A 947 26.20 9.19 -12.94
C ILE A 947 27.38 8.56 -12.20
N LEU A 948 27.58 8.92 -10.93
CA LEU A 948 28.67 8.41 -10.10
C LEU A 948 28.42 6.97 -9.64
N ALA A 949 27.17 6.61 -9.33
CA ALA A 949 26.79 5.24 -9.01
C ALA A 949 27.06 4.28 -10.18
N GLN A 950 26.77 4.68 -11.41
CA GLN A 950 27.08 3.90 -12.62
C GLN A 950 28.59 3.65 -12.81
N LYS A 951 29.43 4.52 -12.24
CA LYS A 951 30.90 4.37 -12.24
C LYS A 951 31.43 3.60 -11.02
N ASN A 952 30.54 3.01 -10.20
CA ASN A 952 30.87 2.36 -8.93
C ASN A 952 31.60 3.28 -7.93
N ILE A 953 31.38 4.59 -8.01
CA ILE A 953 31.90 5.53 -7.03
C ILE A 953 31.00 5.47 -5.79
N PRO A 954 31.55 5.27 -4.58
CA PRO A 954 30.75 5.23 -3.37
C PRO A 954 30.03 6.55 -3.11
N ILE A 955 28.77 6.45 -2.68
CA ILE A 955 27.90 7.60 -2.41
C ILE A 955 27.44 7.57 -0.95
N ALA A 956 27.59 8.68 -0.23
CA ALA A 956 27.05 8.86 1.11
C ALA A 956 26.00 9.97 1.13
N GLU A 957 24.75 9.62 1.36
CA GLU A 957 23.66 10.56 1.53
C GLU A 957 23.48 10.92 3.02
N VAL A 958 23.32 12.21 3.31
CA VAL A 958 22.97 12.72 4.64
C VAL A 958 21.70 13.55 4.51
N ASN A 959 20.59 13.04 5.03
CA ASN A 959 19.29 13.68 4.83
C ASN A 959 18.29 13.32 5.94
N VAL A 960 17.32 14.21 6.18
CA VAL A 960 16.24 14.00 7.16
C VAL A 960 15.09 13.16 6.62
N GLU A 961 15.05 12.96 5.30
CA GLU A 961 14.04 12.20 4.56
C GLU A 961 14.74 11.37 3.49
N THR A 962 14.14 10.26 3.09
CA THR A 962 14.60 9.50 1.92
C THR A 962 14.35 10.29 0.63
N THR A 963 15.24 10.17 -0.35
CA THR A 963 15.17 10.82 -1.66
C THR A 963 15.38 9.79 -2.78
N PRO A 964 15.16 10.16 -4.06
CA PRO A 964 15.55 9.31 -5.18
C PRO A 964 17.01 8.83 -5.14
N SER A 965 17.92 9.62 -4.54
CA SER A 965 19.34 9.23 -4.39
C SER A 965 19.57 8.20 -3.28
N THR A 966 18.64 8.02 -2.34
CA THR A 966 18.80 7.07 -1.21
C THR A 966 18.97 5.64 -1.71
N SER A 967 18.21 5.26 -2.74
CA SER A 967 18.23 3.90 -3.31
C SER A 967 19.57 3.52 -3.96
N ILE A 968 20.36 4.51 -4.39
CA ILE A 968 21.67 4.32 -5.04
C ILE A 968 22.84 4.70 -4.12
N ALA A 969 22.57 5.18 -2.91
CA ALA A 969 23.61 5.58 -1.97
C ALA A 969 24.25 4.34 -1.31
N THR A 970 25.58 4.27 -1.32
CA THR A 970 26.35 3.26 -0.56
C THR A 970 26.12 3.39 0.95
N TYR A 971 26.02 4.63 1.43
CA TYR A 971 25.68 4.96 2.80
C TYR A 971 24.51 5.94 2.81
N HIS A 972 23.51 5.67 3.64
CA HIS A 972 22.47 6.65 3.96
C HIS A 972 22.50 6.91 5.47
N PHE A 973 22.75 8.17 5.83
CA PHE A 973 22.74 8.65 7.21
C PHE A 973 21.50 9.52 7.41
N HIS A 974 20.49 8.91 8.03
CA HIS A 974 19.21 9.55 8.30
C HIS A 974 19.30 10.50 9.50
N GLY A 975 19.07 11.79 9.27
CA GLY A 975 18.98 12.80 10.32
C GLY A 975 19.49 14.19 9.92
N PRO A 976 19.49 15.16 10.85
CA PRO A 976 19.90 16.52 10.58
C PRO A 976 21.38 16.60 10.20
N ALA A 977 21.69 17.32 9.12
CA ALA A 977 23.05 17.43 8.60
C ALA A 977 24.00 18.09 9.62
N ALA A 978 23.52 19.04 10.42
CA ALA A 978 24.34 19.71 11.43
C ALA A 978 24.69 18.82 12.64
N GLN A 979 24.00 17.70 12.81
CA GLN A 979 24.35 16.68 13.80
C GLN A 979 25.26 15.61 13.22
N LEU A 980 24.99 15.15 11.99
CA LEU A 980 25.65 14.01 11.37
C LEU A 980 26.98 14.37 10.72
N LEU A 981 27.09 15.48 9.97
CA LEU A 981 28.34 15.81 9.28
C LEU A 981 29.55 16.02 10.22
N PRO A 982 29.43 16.67 11.39
CA PRO A 982 30.54 16.73 12.34
C PRO A 982 31.03 15.34 12.76
N GLN A 983 30.12 14.39 12.97
CA GLN A 983 30.46 13.01 13.32
C GLN A 983 31.09 12.27 12.15
N LEU A 984 30.61 12.48 10.93
CA LEU A 984 31.12 11.79 9.75
C LEU A 984 32.50 12.31 9.32
N LEU A 985 32.76 13.61 9.48
CA LEU A 985 33.90 14.29 8.86
C LEU A 985 35.02 14.70 9.84
N LEU A 986 34.73 14.94 11.12
CA LEU A 986 35.68 15.63 12.03
C LEU A 986 36.23 14.80 13.19
N SER A 987 35.49 13.79 13.68
CA SER A 987 35.90 13.02 14.85
C SER A 987 37.09 12.09 14.56
N ASN A 988 38.10 12.12 15.45
CA ASN A 988 39.35 11.35 15.34
C ASN A 988 39.12 9.82 15.35
N ILE A 989 39.95 9.10 14.59
CA ILE A 989 39.95 7.63 14.44
C ILE A 989 40.50 6.90 15.70
N ASN A 990 40.68 7.58 16.83
CA ASN A 990 41.47 7.07 17.96
C ASN A 990 40.71 6.60 19.20
N ASP A 991 39.39 6.40 19.16
CA ASP A 991 38.68 5.71 20.23
C ASP A 991 37.99 4.45 19.68
N GLU A 992 38.69 3.33 19.90
CA GLU A 992 38.34 1.90 19.77
C GLU A 992 38.08 1.29 18.38
#